data_AF-A0A849WI53-F1
#
_entry.id   AF-A0A849WI53-F1
#
_cell.length_a   1.000
_cell.length_b   1.000
_cell.length_c   1.000
_cell.angle_alpha   90.00
_cell.angle_beta   90.00
_cell.angle_gamma   90.00
#
_symmetry.space_group_name_H-M   'P 1'
#
loop_
_entity.id
_entity.type
_entity.pdbx_description
1 polymer ?
#
loop_
_entity_poly.entity_id
_entity_poly.type
_entity_poly.pdbx_seq_one_letter_code
_entity_poly.pdbx_strand_id
1 'polypeptide(L)'
;MDYLAKIASIENLTMAFRHIASNRGGPGVDGVKIEDFQKNQDQNIAQISHSLLHGTYQFQPALGIEMHEKKRLVFVLTISDRMVSQAISQVLANPLEKYFHICCYSYRPGRSAVHAAEFLQKQLKTNQFPYILRCDIYKYFDHIDSKILFSFLDWALEGQKDHTFRLISRLINQKRVYYGQVQEGESGLCQGSSLSPLLSNLYLTPLDRYLEKMGYTHIRFCDDLTVLLPSQAEAQPLCAKMSEFLEEYLKLKLHPDKLELACFNQGFDFLGFHFSPQGRFPSKKAQDRLSDRVQSTEGQEEKQKAVQQWEAYYGKGTACETVECQASYPIFDIVRSLFRGNPEHFAKAYKTERRYEYRPQSGKITDEELMGHLLGNHTLGLYLLDKDKVACTCLDLDIEKQIMDTFFHNNAARFCLYEDSIINHTRMIQKTLQEIGLDPLLERSGYKGYHLWLFFEKFVPASSAIALWKKVLSQVGKAPQGIQREIFPREPQAIEDLGSLIKIPLGLHPGSGLRSIFLDHRGEAISNPQSLLQHVKRISSEQTHKLICQEKPAIQSSSEIERLFHGCNVVKALCNKAKQKKNLGHFERTILLYTIGQLGKPGEEFLHKIISCCYNYNKEYTQKQIAKKHPAPIGCRKIQEIMGESLQEIECRCSFKTPHGGYASPMLHVYPDATKNLGRKILRSSLV
;
A
#
# COMPACT_ATOMS: atom_id res chain seq x y z
N MET A 1 21.75 -13.47 18.96
CA MET A 1 22.41 -14.46 18.07
C MET A 1 23.89 -14.16 18.19
N ASP A 2 24.79 -15.12 18.44
CA ASP A 2 26.22 -14.78 18.54
C ASP A 2 26.81 -14.53 17.14
N TYR A 3 26.89 -13.25 16.75
CA TYR A 3 27.45 -12.85 15.45
C TYR A 3 28.95 -13.12 15.38
N LEU A 4 29.68 -13.00 16.50
CA LEU A 4 31.13 -13.17 16.50
C LEU A 4 31.49 -14.63 16.20
N ALA A 5 30.78 -15.58 16.82
CA ALA A 5 30.97 -17.01 16.56
C ALA A 5 30.74 -17.35 15.08
N LYS A 6 29.72 -16.75 14.44
CA LYS A 6 29.47 -16.93 13.01
C LYS A 6 30.57 -16.32 12.14
N ILE A 7 31.01 -15.11 12.48
CA ILE A 7 32.10 -14.43 11.77
C ILE A 7 33.38 -15.26 11.82
N ALA A 8 33.72 -15.77 13.01
CA ALA A 8 34.94 -16.51 13.27
C ALA A 8 34.88 -17.99 12.84
N SER A 9 33.72 -18.50 12.39
CA SER A 9 33.63 -19.89 11.93
C SER A 9 34.59 -20.18 10.77
N ILE A 10 35.19 -21.36 10.80
CA ILE A 10 36.17 -21.80 9.79
C ILE A 10 35.53 -21.80 8.41
N GLU A 11 34.26 -22.22 8.32
CA GLU A 11 33.49 -22.25 7.08
C GLU A 11 33.31 -20.85 6.49
N ASN A 12 32.89 -19.87 7.30
CA ASN A 12 32.67 -18.50 6.85
C ASN A 12 33.99 -17.81 6.46
N LEU A 13 35.07 -18.02 7.22
CA LEU A 13 36.40 -17.50 6.89
C LEU A 13 36.96 -18.13 5.61
N THR A 14 36.70 -19.42 5.38
CA THR A 14 37.06 -20.10 4.13
C THR A 14 36.31 -19.51 2.93
N MET A 15 35.00 -19.25 3.08
CA MET A 15 34.21 -18.56 2.06
C MET A 15 34.72 -17.14 1.80
N ALA A 16 35.08 -16.42 2.87
CA ALA A 16 35.68 -15.10 2.78
C ALA A 16 36.98 -15.12 1.99
N PHE A 17 37.86 -16.09 2.26
CA PHE A 17 39.12 -16.26 1.52
C PHE A 17 38.87 -16.51 0.03
N ARG A 18 37.99 -17.46 -0.32
CA ARG A 18 37.64 -17.75 -1.72
C ARG A 18 37.17 -16.50 -2.46
N HIS A 19 36.33 -15.68 -1.82
CA HIS A 19 35.82 -14.44 -2.40
C HIS A 19 36.93 -13.39 -2.62
N ILE A 20 37.85 -13.21 -1.67
CA ILE A 20 38.94 -12.24 -1.87
C ILE A 20 40.00 -12.75 -2.86
N ALA A 21 40.21 -14.06 -2.93
CA ALA A 21 41.15 -14.70 -3.86
C ALA A 21 40.70 -14.54 -5.31
N SER A 22 39.40 -14.63 -5.59
CA SER A 22 38.86 -14.40 -6.94
C SER A 22 39.05 -12.95 -7.44
N ASN A 23 39.21 -11.98 -6.52
CA ASN A 23 39.32 -10.57 -6.86
C ASN A 23 40.75 -10.12 -7.24
N ARG A 24 41.77 -11.00 -7.11
CA ARG A 24 43.19 -10.75 -7.47
C ARG A 24 43.76 -9.44 -6.92
N GLY A 25 43.37 -9.03 -5.71
CA GLY A 25 43.84 -7.80 -5.08
C GLY A 25 45.31 -7.88 -4.63
N GLY A 26 46.03 -6.76 -4.70
CA GLY A 26 47.43 -6.66 -4.29
C GLY A 26 47.68 -6.90 -2.78
N PRO A 27 48.95 -7.04 -2.37
CA PRO A 27 49.31 -7.23 -0.96
C PRO A 27 49.03 -5.98 -0.11
N GLY A 28 48.85 -6.17 1.20
CA GLY A 28 48.72 -5.08 2.17
C GLY A 28 50.08 -4.57 2.64
N VAL A 29 50.09 -3.87 3.79
CA VAL A 29 51.33 -3.35 4.42
C VAL A 29 52.34 -4.44 4.81
N ASP A 30 51.90 -5.68 4.96
CA ASP A 30 52.71 -6.85 5.31
C ASP A 30 53.39 -7.50 4.09
N GLY A 31 53.05 -7.08 2.87
CA GLY A 31 53.62 -7.62 1.64
C GLY A 31 53.15 -9.04 1.28
N VAL A 32 52.26 -9.65 2.06
CA VAL A 32 51.81 -11.04 1.85
C VAL A 32 50.89 -11.11 0.62
N LYS A 33 51.23 -12.01 -0.31
CA LYS A 33 50.45 -12.25 -1.54
C LYS A 33 49.43 -13.37 -1.35
N ILE A 34 48.41 -13.39 -2.20
CA ILE A 34 47.32 -14.38 -2.14
C ILE A 34 47.87 -15.80 -2.30
N GLU A 35 48.84 -15.99 -3.19
CA GLU A 35 49.45 -17.29 -3.46
C GLU A 35 50.22 -17.82 -2.23
N ASP A 36 50.89 -16.94 -1.49
CA ASP A 36 51.64 -17.31 -0.28
C ASP A 36 50.71 -17.61 0.89
N PHE A 37 49.63 -16.84 1.03
CA PHE A 37 48.59 -17.12 2.02
C PHE A 37 47.90 -18.47 1.73
N GLN A 38 47.69 -18.81 0.46
CA GLN A 38 47.03 -20.04 0.03
C GLN A 38 47.86 -21.29 0.34
N LYS A 39 49.19 -21.22 0.33
CA LYS A 39 50.07 -22.36 0.69
C LYS A 39 49.83 -22.89 2.10
N ASN A 40 49.50 -21.99 3.04
CA ASN A 40 49.23 -22.32 4.44
C ASN A 40 47.77 -21.97 4.85
N GLN A 41 46.84 -22.06 3.90
CA GLN A 41 45.47 -21.54 4.05
C GLN A 41 44.78 -22.02 5.34
N ASP A 42 44.80 -23.33 5.61
CA ASP A 42 44.06 -23.91 6.74
C ASP A 42 44.62 -23.45 8.09
N GLN A 43 45.95 -23.37 8.21
CA GLN A 43 46.61 -22.86 9.41
C GLN A 43 46.33 -21.38 9.61
N ASN A 44 46.41 -20.57 8.56
CA ASN A 44 46.12 -19.14 8.62
C ASN A 44 44.65 -18.90 9.04
N ILE A 45 43.71 -19.64 8.46
CA ILE A 45 42.28 -19.55 8.81
C ILE A 45 42.05 -19.95 10.27
N ALA A 46 42.65 -21.05 10.73
CA ALA A 46 42.52 -21.50 12.11
C ALA A 46 43.07 -20.46 13.11
N GLN A 47 44.20 -19.83 12.79
CA GLN A 47 44.78 -18.77 13.63
C GLN A 47 43.90 -17.51 13.67
N ILE A 48 43.34 -17.09 12.53
CA ILE A 48 42.38 -15.96 12.47
C ILE A 48 41.12 -16.29 13.27
N SER A 49 40.55 -17.48 13.09
CA SER A 49 39.38 -17.95 13.83
C SER A 49 39.61 -17.91 15.35
N HIS A 50 40.71 -18.51 15.80
CA HIS A 50 41.09 -18.54 17.20
C HIS A 50 41.25 -17.13 17.77
N SER A 51 42.01 -16.26 17.10
CA SER A 51 42.22 -14.88 17.58
C SER A 51 40.94 -14.03 17.58
N LEU A 52 39.99 -14.27 16.68
CA LEU A 52 38.67 -13.63 16.72
C LEU A 52 37.84 -14.09 17.91
N LEU A 53 37.73 -15.41 18.13
CA LEU A 53 36.96 -16.00 19.25
C LEU A 53 37.51 -15.57 20.62
N HIS A 54 38.84 -15.45 20.75
CA HIS A 54 39.50 -14.99 21.96
C HIS A 54 39.60 -13.46 22.07
N GLY A 55 39.12 -12.71 21.08
CA GLY A 55 39.13 -11.24 21.07
C GLY A 55 40.52 -10.60 20.89
N THR A 56 41.56 -11.39 20.62
CA THR A 56 42.95 -10.96 20.48
C THR A 56 43.34 -10.50 19.08
N TYR A 57 42.46 -10.69 18.07
CA TYR A 57 42.70 -10.22 16.70
C TYR A 57 42.94 -8.70 16.65
N GLN A 58 44.01 -8.27 15.98
CA GLN A 58 44.33 -6.86 15.76
C GLN A 58 44.47 -6.58 14.27
N PHE A 59 43.75 -5.56 13.79
CA PHE A 59 43.86 -5.11 12.41
C PHE A 59 45.21 -4.44 12.16
N GLN A 60 45.82 -4.75 11.03
CA GLN A 60 47.04 -4.07 10.59
C GLN A 60 46.67 -2.72 9.96
N PRO A 61 47.62 -1.76 9.91
CA PRO A 61 47.37 -0.52 9.20
C PRO A 61 47.02 -0.76 7.72
N ALA A 62 46.05 -0.03 7.18
CA ALA A 62 45.70 -0.14 5.76
C ALA A 62 46.65 0.68 4.88
N LEU A 63 47.09 0.10 3.77
CA LEU A 63 48.03 0.72 2.83
C LEU A 63 47.30 1.65 1.86
N GLY A 64 47.56 2.95 1.93
CA GLY A 64 47.03 3.94 0.99
C GLY A 64 47.76 3.88 -0.36
N ILE A 65 47.00 3.75 -1.44
CA ILE A 65 47.48 3.79 -2.82
C ILE A 65 46.72 4.87 -3.57
N GLU A 66 47.43 5.75 -4.24
CA GLU A 66 46.82 6.76 -5.11
C GLU A 66 46.49 6.17 -6.48
N MET A 67 45.22 6.22 -6.88
CA MET A 67 44.82 5.81 -8.23
C MET A 67 44.98 6.97 -9.22
N HIS A 68 45.89 6.82 -10.18
CA HIS A 68 46.29 7.85 -11.15
C HIS A 68 45.13 8.43 -11.98
N GLU A 69 44.11 7.64 -12.32
CA GLU A 69 43.02 8.08 -13.20
C GLU A 69 42.01 9.04 -12.53
N LYS A 70 41.95 9.09 -11.19
CA LYS A 70 40.94 9.88 -10.45
C LYS A 70 41.49 10.63 -9.24
N LYS A 71 42.80 10.62 -9.00
CA LYS A 71 43.43 11.12 -7.76
C LYS A 71 42.70 10.64 -6.50
N ARG A 72 42.28 9.37 -6.52
CA ARG A 72 41.49 8.75 -5.45
C ARG A 72 42.41 7.91 -4.59
N LEU A 73 42.45 8.20 -3.30
CA LEU A 73 43.16 7.39 -2.32
C LEU A 73 42.32 6.14 -2.00
N VAL A 74 42.88 4.96 -2.25
CA VAL A 74 42.26 3.67 -1.94
C VAL A 74 43.12 2.95 -0.91
N PHE A 75 42.50 2.28 0.04
CA PHE A 75 43.18 1.59 1.12
C PHE A 75 43.15 0.07 0.91
N VAL A 76 44.33 -0.53 0.80
CA VAL A 76 44.52 -1.97 0.67
C VAL A 76 44.80 -2.57 2.04
N LEU A 77 43.89 -3.41 2.52
CA LEU A 77 44.03 -4.16 3.77
C LEU A 77 44.94 -5.39 3.54
N THR A 78 45.54 -5.92 4.61
CA THR A 78 46.22 -7.24 4.56
C THR A 78 45.25 -8.34 4.16
N ILE A 79 45.75 -9.49 3.70
CA ILE A 79 44.87 -10.60 3.32
C ILE A 79 44.01 -11.05 4.50
N SER A 80 44.60 -11.18 5.68
CA SER A 80 43.87 -11.51 6.92
C SER A 80 42.78 -10.48 7.22
N ASP A 81 43.07 -9.19 7.14
CA ASP A 81 42.10 -8.13 7.42
C ASP A 81 40.99 -8.07 6.37
N ARG A 82 41.31 -8.33 5.10
CA ARG A 82 40.30 -8.48 4.02
C ARG A 82 39.39 -9.68 4.28
N MET A 83 39.95 -10.81 4.72
CA MET A 83 39.14 -11.98 5.08
C MET A 83 38.21 -11.67 6.23
N VAL A 84 38.69 -11.02 7.30
CA VAL A 84 37.86 -10.64 8.43
C VAL A 84 36.79 -9.64 8.02
N SER A 85 37.13 -8.61 7.24
CA SER A 85 36.16 -7.64 6.70
C SER A 85 35.07 -8.32 5.85
N GLN A 86 35.47 -9.25 4.97
CA GLN A 86 34.55 -10.03 4.14
C GLN A 86 33.69 -10.99 4.98
N ALA A 87 34.26 -11.61 6.02
CA ALA A 87 33.55 -12.49 6.94
C ALA A 87 32.47 -11.72 7.73
N ILE A 88 32.79 -10.51 8.19
CA ILE A 88 31.80 -9.60 8.82
C ILE A 88 30.69 -9.26 7.81
N SER A 89 31.06 -8.84 6.60
CA SER A 89 30.10 -8.46 5.56
C SER A 89 29.11 -9.59 5.22
N GLN A 90 29.60 -10.83 5.06
CA GLN A 90 28.77 -12.01 4.80
C GLN A 90 27.74 -12.27 5.91
N VAL A 91 28.14 -12.12 7.17
CA VAL A 91 27.26 -12.36 8.32
C VAL A 91 26.25 -11.23 8.51
N LEU A 92 26.64 -9.97 8.26
CA LEU A 92 25.79 -8.81 8.45
C LEU A 92 24.90 -8.48 7.26
N ALA A 93 25.20 -8.95 6.05
CA ALA A 93 24.41 -8.64 4.87
C ALA A 93 22.93 -9.00 5.03
N ASN A 94 22.63 -10.22 5.49
CA ASN A 94 21.25 -10.69 5.67
C ASN A 94 20.46 -9.91 6.75
N PRO A 95 20.93 -9.76 8.00
CA PRO A 95 20.18 -9.02 9.01
C PRO A 95 20.02 -7.52 8.65
N LEU A 96 20.93 -6.94 7.86
CA LEU A 96 20.82 -5.55 7.43
C LEU A 96 19.92 -5.34 6.20
N GLU A 97 19.74 -6.37 5.36
CA GLU A 97 18.99 -6.28 4.10
C GLU A 97 17.55 -5.77 4.29
N LYS A 98 16.89 -6.17 5.38
CA LYS A 98 15.52 -5.75 5.73
C LYS A 98 15.37 -4.24 5.95
N TYR A 99 16.46 -3.53 6.18
CA TYR A 99 16.43 -2.08 6.40
C TYR A 99 16.66 -1.27 5.13
N PHE A 100 17.36 -1.85 4.14
CA PHE A 100 17.71 -1.15 2.91
C PHE A 100 16.48 -0.83 2.08
N HIS A 101 16.36 0.45 1.71
CA HIS A 101 15.25 0.93 0.90
C HIS A 101 15.22 0.25 -0.47
N ILE A 102 14.03 0.04 -1.04
CA ILE A 102 13.85 -0.65 -2.33
C ILE A 102 14.55 0.04 -3.50
N CYS A 103 14.79 1.35 -3.38
CA CYS A 103 15.49 2.17 -4.37
C CYS A 103 17.02 2.15 -4.24
N CYS A 104 17.58 1.46 -3.24
CA CYS A 104 19.02 1.24 -3.13
C CYS A 104 19.40 -0.03 -3.93
N TYR A 105 20.21 0.12 -4.98
CA TYR A 105 20.57 -0.99 -5.89
C TYR A 105 22.02 -1.46 -5.76
N SER A 106 22.87 -0.68 -5.09
CA SER A 106 24.29 -0.96 -4.91
C SER A 106 24.54 -2.05 -3.87
N TYR A 107 25.51 -2.93 -4.12
CA TYR A 107 26.08 -3.86 -3.12
C TYR A 107 25.07 -4.74 -2.38
N ARG A 108 23.97 -5.11 -3.05
CA ARG A 108 22.92 -5.96 -2.47
C ARG A 108 22.72 -7.22 -3.30
N PRO A 109 22.52 -8.39 -2.66
CA PRO A 109 22.18 -9.62 -3.37
C PRO A 109 20.92 -9.41 -4.24
N GLY A 110 20.98 -9.85 -5.50
CA GLY A 110 19.85 -9.74 -6.44
C GLY A 110 19.54 -8.31 -6.93
N ARG A 111 20.34 -7.30 -6.59
CA ARG A 111 20.23 -5.94 -7.12
C ARG A 111 21.47 -5.59 -7.95
N SER A 112 21.26 -4.87 -9.04
CA SER A 112 22.33 -4.51 -9.97
C SER A 112 22.05 -3.16 -10.63
N ALA A 113 23.07 -2.61 -11.29
CA ALA A 113 22.91 -1.41 -12.12
C ALA A 113 21.92 -1.65 -13.28
N VAL A 114 21.83 -2.88 -13.80
CA VAL A 114 20.83 -3.27 -14.81
C VAL A 114 19.42 -3.15 -14.24
N HIS A 115 19.17 -3.68 -13.03
CA HIS A 115 17.86 -3.56 -12.37
C HIS A 115 17.50 -2.09 -12.09
N ALA A 116 18.48 -1.27 -11.70
CA ALA A 116 18.28 0.17 -11.54
C ALA A 116 17.89 0.84 -12.87
N ALA A 117 18.59 0.49 -13.96
CA ALA A 117 18.30 0.99 -15.30
C ALA A 117 16.92 0.53 -15.83
N GLU A 118 16.49 -0.70 -15.53
CA GLU A 118 15.16 -1.20 -15.88
C GLU A 118 14.06 -0.48 -15.11
N PHE A 119 14.27 -0.24 -13.82
CA PHE A 119 13.36 0.55 -13.01
C PHE A 119 13.26 1.97 -13.58
N LEU A 120 14.40 2.61 -13.88
CA LEU A 120 14.43 3.94 -14.49
C LEU A 120 13.67 3.97 -15.82
N GLN A 121 13.90 3.00 -16.71
CA GLN A 121 13.20 2.90 -17.99
C GLN A 121 11.69 2.81 -17.81
N LYS A 122 11.24 2.00 -16.84
CA LYS A 122 9.81 1.86 -16.53
C LYS A 122 9.21 3.17 -16.04
N GLN A 123 9.91 3.90 -15.18
CA GLN A 123 9.44 5.20 -14.68
C GLN A 123 9.40 6.27 -15.77
N LEU A 124 10.42 6.34 -16.64
CA LEU A 124 10.46 7.31 -17.74
C LEU A 124 9.35 7.10 -18.77
N LYS A 125 8.97 5.84 -19.06
CA LYS A 125 7.84 5.52 -19.94
C LYS A 125 6.48 6.02 -19.44
N THR A 126 6.39 6.39 -18.17
CA THR A 126 5.16 6.94 -17.60
C THR A 126 4.95 8.41 -17.98
N ASN A 127 5.90 9.11 -18.62
CA ASN A 127 5.82 10.55 -18.94
C ASN A 127 5.59 11.48 -17.72
N GLN A 128 5.67 10.96 -16.49
CA GLN A 128 5.53 11.74 -15.24
C GLN A 128 6.78 12.51 -14.87
N PHE A 129 7.94 12.10 -15.40
CA PHE A 129 9.25 12.54 -14.93
C PHE A 129 10.10 13.04 -16.10
N PRO A 130 9.77 14.21 -16.68
CA PRO A 130 10.53 14.78 -17.78
C PRO A 130 11.94 15.22 -17.35
N TYR A 131 12.21 15.37 -16.05
CA TYR A 131 13.50 15.80 -15.54
C TYR A 131 14.11 14.80 -14.59
N ILE A 132 15.44 14.69 -14.64
CA ILE A 132 16.24 13.84 -13.76
C ILE A 132 17.26 14.73 -13.06
N LEU A 133 17.22 14.73 -11.74
CA LEU A 133 18.24 15.35 -10.90
C LEU A 133 19.21 14.28 -10.40
N ARG A 134 20.48 14.40 -10.78
CA ARG A 134 21.56 13.56 -10.28
C ARG A 134 22.37 14.34 -9.25
N CYS A 135 22.65 13.67 -8.14
CA CYS A 135 23.38 14.21 -7.01
C CYS A 135 24.43 13.19 -6.56
N ASP A 136 25.55 13.69 -6.06
CA ASP A 136 26.65 12.92 -5.50
C ASP A 136 26.93 13.49 -4.10
N ILE A 137 27.50 12.69 -3.20
CA ILE A 137 27.80 13.12 -1.83
C ILE A 137 29.30 13.42 -1.73
N TYR A 138 29.62 14.62 -1.24
CA TYR A 138 30.99 15.09 -1.17
C TYR A 138 31.84 14.23 -0.24
N LYS A 139 32.87 13.59 -0.81
CA LYS A 139 33.80 12.69 -0.11
C LYS A 139 33.08 11.69 0.81
N TYR A 140 32.04 11.04 0.27
CA TYR A 140 31.08 10.29 1.07
C TYR A 140 31.71 9.35 2.10
N PHE A 141 32.59 8.45 1.66
CA PHE A 141 33.21 7.48 2.56
C PHE A 141 34.05 8.14 3.65
N ASP A 142 34.69 9.28 3.38
CA ASP A 142 35.60 9.96 4.31
C ASP A 142 34.83 10.79 5.37
N HIS A 143 33.56 11.11 5.09
CA HIS A 143 32.71 11.94 5.96
C HIS A 143 31.62 11.16 6.71
N ILE A 144 31.56 9.83 6.58
CA ILE A 144 30.66 9.01 7.39
C ILE A 144 31.04 9.14 8.87
N ASP A 145 30.10 9.64 9.69
CA ASP A 145 30.29 9.77 11.12
C ASP A 145 30.13 8.40 11.80
N SER A 146 31.19 7.98 12.52
CA SER A 146 31.22 6.66 13.14
C SER A 146 30.20 6.53 14.27
N LYS A 147 29.89 7.60 15.03
CA LYS A 147 28.91 7.54 16.13
C LYS A 147 27.51 7.33 15.58
N ILE A 148 27.14 8.07 14.52
CA ILE A 148 25.86 7.91 13.83
C ILE A 148 25.76 6.50 13.24
N LEU A 149 26.79 6.04 12.53
CA LEU A 149 26.80 4.68 11.96
C LEU A 149 26.63 3.60 13.02
N PHE A 150 27.35 3.70 14.15
CA PHE A 150 27.22 2.75 15.25
C PHE A 150 25.84 2.79 15.91
N SER A 151 25.19 3.96 15.98
CA SER A 151 23.80 4.05 16.43
C SER A 151 22.83 3.29 15.52
N PHE A 152 23.06 3.34 14.19
CA PHE A 152 22.22 2.60 13.24
C PHE A 152 22.47 1.10 13.30
N LEU A 153 23.72 0.68 13.47
CA LEU A 153 24.06 -0.72 13.71
C LEU A 153 23.44 -1.23 15.01
N ASP A 154 23.53 -0.46 16.09
CA ASP A 154 22.95 -0.80 17.40
C ASP A 154 21.45 -1.04 17.29
N TRP A 155 20.76 -0.14 16.60
CA TRP A 155 19.35 -0.27 16.31
C TRP A 155 19.05 -1.48 15.40
N ALA A 156 19.80 -1.67 14.32
CA ALA A 156 19.58 -2.73 13.33
C ALA A 156 19.85 -4.14 13.89
N LEU A 157 20.71 -4.23 14.89
CA LEU A 157 21.12 -5.49 15.55
C LEU A 157 20.49 -5.64 16.94
N GLU A 158 19.42 -4.89 17.23
CA GLU A 158 18.58 -5.02 18.43
C GLU A 158 19.34 -4.86 19.75
N GLY A 159 20.27 -3.90 19.82
CA GLY A 159 21.00 -3.59 21.06
C GLY A 159 22.06 -4.60 21.45
N GLN A 160 22.43 -5.55 20.57
CA GLN A 160 23.49 -6.53 20.82
C GLN A 160 24.88 -5.87 20.76
N LYS A 161 25.22 -5.11 21.80
CA LYS A 161 26.55 -4.48 22.00
C LYS A 161 27.57 -5.51 22.46
N ASP A 162 27.88 -6.46 21.59
CA ASP A 162 28.76 -7.59 21.86
C ASP A 162 30.21 -7.34 21.38
N HIS A 163 31.01 -8.40 21.34
CA HIS A 163 32.37 -8.38 20.80
C HIS A 163 32.44 -8.07 19.29
N THR A 164 31.35 -8.28 18.54
CA THR A 164 31.24 -7.95 17.11
C THR A 164 31.30 -6.44 16.89
N PHE A 165 30.61 -5.64 17.71
CA PHE A 165 30.68 -4.16 17.61
C PHE A 165 32.11 -3.66 17.86
N ARG A 166 32.80 -4.24 18.86
CA ARG A 166 34.22 -3.91 19.11
C ARG A 166 35.10 -4.28 17.93
N LEU A 167 34.86 -5.43 17.29
CA LEU A 167 35.59 -5.83 16.09
C LEU A 167 35.37 -4.85 14.92
N ILE A 168 34.11 -4.50 14.61
CA ILE A 168 33.76 -3.53 13.57
C ILE A 168 34.37 -2.16 13.88
N SER A 169 34.32 -1.72 15.15
CA SER A 169 34.92 -0.47 15.59
C SER A 169 36.42 -0.45 15.37
N ARG A 170 37.13 -1.55 15.68
CA ARG A 170 38.56 -1.65 15.40
C ARG A 170 38.88 -1.64 13.90
N LEU A 171 38.02 -2.22 13.06
CA LEU A 171 38.16 -2.20 11.60
C LEU A 171 37.93 -0.80 11.02
N ILE A 172 36.89 -0.09 11.45
CA ILE A 172 36.58 1.27 10.95
C ILE A 172 37.66 2.26 11.37
N ASN A 173 38.11 2.17 12.63
CA ASN A 173 39.15 3.03 13.19
C ASN A 173 40.57 2.48 12.96
N GLN A 174 40.74 1.54 12.03
CA GLN A 174 42.06 0.99 11.75
C GLN A 174 43.01 2.10 11.28
N LYS A 175 44.28 2.00 11.70
CA LYS A 175 45.32 2.95 11.30
C LYS A 175 45.53 2.89 9.78
N ARG A 176 46.01 3.97 9.19
CA ARG A 176 46.26 4.08 7.75
C ARG A 176 47.72 4.47 7.53
N VAL A 177 48.36 3.90 6.51
CA VAL A 177 49.73 4.25 6.12
C VAL A 177 49.70 4.81 4.70
N TYR A 178 50.17 6.04 4.53
CA TYR A 178 50.29 6.69 3.23
C TYR A 178 51.60 7.45 3.13
N TYR A 179 52.35 7.28 2.04
CA TYR A 179 53.72 7.80 1.88
C TYR A 179 54.65 7.52 3.08
N GLY A 180 54.55 6.33 3.68
CA GLY A 180 55.37 5.92 4.83
C GLY A 180 55.01 6.62 6.15
N GLN A 181 53.99 7.49 6.18
CA GLN A 181 53.49 8.11 7.40
C GLN A 181 52.26 7.36 7.91
N VAL A 182 52.25 7.04 9.21
CA VAL A 182 51.07 6.50 9.89
C VAL A 182 50.14 7.67 10.18
N GLN A 183 48.97 7.67 9.58
CA GLN A 183 47.88 8.56 9.95
C GLN A 183 46.97 7.83 10.94
N GLU A 184 46.58 8.53 12.01
CA GLU A 184 45.48 8.07 12.84
C GLU A 184 44.20 8.00 11.99
N GLY A 185 43.31 7.07 12.32
CA GLY A 185 42.06 6.88 11.60
C GLY A 185 41.16 8.09 11.78
N GLU A 186 41.36 9.14 10.97
CA GLU A 186 40.39 10.21 10.82
C GLU A 186 39.12 9.64 10.16
N SER A 187 37.99 10.29 10.46
CA SER A 187 36.61 9.88 10.19
C SER A 187 36.36 9.11 8.89
N GLY A 188 35.31 8.30 8.89
CA GLY A 188 34.83 7.62 7.69
C GLY A 188 35.24 6.15 7.54
N LEU A 189 34.81 5.55 6.44
CA LEU A 189 34.98 4.15 6.09
C LEU A 189 36.14 3.97 5.11
N CYS A 190 37.04 3.01 5.39
CA CYS A 190 38.14 2.69 4.47
C CYS A 190 37.62 2.17 3.13
N GLN A 191 37.96 2.88 2.06
CA GLN A 191 37.64 2.50 0.68
C GLN A 191 38.56 1.35 0.28
N GLY A 192 38.01 0.14 0.12
CA GLY A 192 38.77 -1.10 -0.13
C GLY A 192 38.48 -2.22 0.88
N SER A 193 37.80 -1.91 1.98
CA SER A 193 37.22 -2.91 2.88
C SER A 193 35.89 -3.44 2.31
N SER A 194 35.70 -4.75 2.27
CA SER A 194 34.46 -5.41 1.81
C SER A 194 33.22 -5.07 2.64
N LEU A 195 33.41 -4.60 3.87
CA LEU A 195 32.34 -4.18 4.76
C LEU A 195 31.85 -2.75 4.46
N SER A 196 32.73 -1.87 3.98
CA SER A 196 32.42 -0.45 3.77
C SER A 196 31.21 -0.22 2.86
N PRO A 197 31.02 -0.94 1.74
CA PRO A 197 29.85 -0.77 0.88
C PRO A 197 28.52 -1.12 1.56
N LEU A 198 28.51 -2.12 2.45
CA LEU A 198 27.33 -2.52 3.20
C LEU A 198 26.94 -1.45 4.23
N LEU A 199 27.94 -0.96 4.97
CA LEU A 199 27.74 0.08 5.99
C LEU A 199 27.35 1.43 5.37
N SER A 200 27.90 1.74 4.19
CA SER A 200 27.53 2.96 3.48
C SER A 200 26.07 2.92 2.99
N ASN A 201 25.55 1.76 2.59
CA ASN A 201 24.12 1.65 2.27
C ASN A 201 23.22 1.84 3.50
N LEU A 202 23.63 1.31 4.65
CA LEU A 202 22.91 1.48 5.91
C LEU A 202 22.84 2.97 6.29
N TYR A 203 23.97 3.66 6.18
CA TYR A 203 24.09 5.07 6.56
C TYR A 203 23.17 6.01 5.78
N LEU A 204 22.96 5.75 4.48
CA LEU A 204 22.08 6.56 3.62
C LEU A 204 20.63 6.08 3.56
N THR A 205 20.29 5.00 4.25
CA THR A 205 18.90 4.52 4.32
C THR A 205 17.92 5.58 4.84
N PRO A 206 18.27 6.43 5.84
CA PRO A 206 17.39 7.53 6.26
C PRO A 206 17.11 8.56 5.15
N LEU A 207 18.08 8.86 4.29
CA LEU A 207 17.88 9.76 3.15
C LEU A 207 16.89 9.16 2.15
N ASP A 208 16.99 7.86 1.88
CA ASP A 208 16.05 7.20 0.97
C ASP A 208 14.61 7.30 1.48
N ARG A 209 14.41 7.06 2.78
CA ARG A 209 13.09 7.16 3.42
C ARG A 209 12.59 8.60 3.45
N TYR A 210 13.49 9.57 3.62
CA TYR A 210 13.15 10.99 3.59
C TYR A 210 12.62 11.40 2.19
N LEU A 211 13.28 10.96 1.12
CA LEU A 211 12.83 11.20 -0.25
C LEU A 211 11.49 10.54 -0.56
N GLU A 212 11.31 9.27 -0.15
CA GLU A 212 10.04 8.55 -0.30
C GLU A 212 8.91 9.28 0.44
N LYS A 213 9.15 9.73 1.68
CA LYS A 213 8.18 10.50 2.48
C LYS A 213 7.81 11.84 1.84
N MET A 214 8.74 12.45 1.11
CA MET A 214 8.51 13.67 0.34
C MET A 214 7.79 13.41 -1.00
N GLY A 215 7.53 12.14 -1.36
CA GLY A 215 6.86 11.75 -2.59
C GLY A 215 7.77 11.67 -3.81
N TYR A 216 9.09 11.74 -3.62
CA TYR A 216 10.05 11.65 -4.72
C TYR A 216 10.32 10.20 -5.09
N THR A 217 10.32 9.93 -6.40
CA THR A 217 10.83 8.67 -6.94
C THR A 217 12.32 8.81 -7.18
N HIS A 218 13.13 7.93 -6.61
CA HIS A 218 14.58 7.99 -6.75
C HIS A 218 15.20 6.61 -6.97
N ILE A 219 16.47 6.63 -7.34
CA ILE A 219 17.35 5.49 -7.49
C ILE A 219 18.66 5.86 -6.83
N ARG A 220 19.17 5.00 -5.94
CA ARG A 220 20.46 5.21 -5.30
C ARG A 220 21.40 4.05 -5.58
N PHE A 221 22.58 4.39 -6.06
CA PHE A 221 23.69 3.47 -6.24
C PHE A 221 24.90 4.00 -5.43
N CYS A 222 25.04 3.52 -4.19
CA CYS A 222 25.97 4.02 -3.19
C CYS A 222 25.65 5.49 -2.84
N ASP A 223 26.53 6.40 -3.21
CA ASP A 223 26.43 7.86 -3.10
C ASP A 223 25.86 8.54 -4.34
N ASP A 224 25.80 7.85 -5.49
CA ASP A 224 25.13 8.36 -6.69
C ASP A 224 23.62 8.25 -6.49
N LEU A 225 22.98 9.40 -6.29
CA LEU A 225 21.56 9.55 -6.10
C LEU A 225 20.96 10.17 -7.36
N THR A 226 19.94 9.52 -7.90
CA THR A 226 19.20 10.02 -9.06
C THR A 226 17.73 10.14 -8.68
N VAL A 227 17.19 11.35 -8.71
CA VAL A 227 15.80 11.66 -8.38
C VAL A 227 15.05 12.06 -9.65
N LEU A 228 13.87 11.49 -9.82
CA LEU A 228 12.98 11.74 -10.93
C LEU A 228 12.03 12.87 -10.55
N LEU A 229 11.97 13.91 -11.38
CA LEU A 229 11.26 15.15 -11.11
C LEU A 229 10.16 15.40 -12.15
N PRO A 230 8.96 15.83 -11.72
CA PRO A 230 7.88 16.19 -12.64
C PRO A 230 8.12 17.55 -13.31
N SER A 231 8.95 18.41 -12.72
CA SER A 231 9.31 19.71 -13.28
C SER A 231 10.73 20.12 -12.89
N GLN A 232 11.37 20.92 -13.75
CA GLN A 232 12.68 21.52 -13.48
C GLN A 232 12.67 22.43 -12.24
N ALA A 233 11.53 23.09 -11.97
CA ALA A 233 11.38 24.01 -10.85
C ALA A 233 11.53 23.33 -9.47
N GLU A 234 11.37 22.01 -9.40
CA GLU A 234 11.52 21.25 -8.15
C GLU A 234 12.97 20.90 -7.81
N ALA A 235 13.91 21.01 -8.76
CA ALA A 235 15.29 20.58 -8.56
C ALA A 235 15.98 21.37 -7.44
N GLN A 236 15.92 22.70 -7.49
CA GLN A 236 16.59 23.56 -6.51
C GLN A 236 15.98 23.45 -5.10
N PRO A 237 14.64 23.50 -4.91
CA PRO A 237 14.04 23.25 -3.61
C PRO A 237 14.36 21.87 -3.03
N LEU A 238 14.42 20.83 -3.87
CA LEU A 238 14.78 19.49 -3.43
C LEU A 238 16.24 19.42 -3.00
N CYS A 239 17.18 19.99 -3.77
CA CYS A 239 18.59 20.07 -3.38
C CYS A 239 18.75 20.75 -2.02
N ALA A 240 18.05 21.86 -1.77
CA ALA A 240 18.11 22.55 -0.48
C ALA A 240 17.66 21.65 0.68
N LYS A 241 16.53 20.96 0.52
CA LYS A 241 15.99 20.03 1.53
C LYS A 241 16.88 18.81 1.75
N MET A 242 17.50 18.27 0.70
CA MET A 242 18.45 17.17 0.81
C MET A 242 19.72 17.62 1.54
N SER A 243 20.25 18.80 1.21
CA SER A 243 21.40 19.38 1.91
C SER A 243 21.12 19.61 3.38
N GLU A 244 19.99 20.22 3.73
CA GLU A 244 19.57 20.42 5.13
C GLU A 244 19.49 19.08 5.88
N PHE A 245 18.83 18.08 5.29
CA PHE A 245 18.72 16.76 5.89
C PHE A 245 20.08 16.08 6.09
N LEU A 246 20.94 16.11 5.06
CA LEU A 246 22.27 15.50 5.11
C LEU A 246 23.15 16.16 6.17
N GLU A 247 23.13 17.49 6.27
CA GLU A 247 23.96 18.24 7.21
C GLU A 247 23.45 18.11 8.66
N GLU A 248 22.14 18.21 8.86
CA GLU A 248 21.54 18.16 10.19
C GLU A 248 21.64 16.75 10.79
N TYR A 249 21.18 15.74 10.06
CA TYR A 249 20.97 14.38 10.59
C TYR A 249 22.12 13.42 10.30
N LEU A 250 22.82 13.58 9.17
CA LEU A 250 23.84 12.62 8.71
C LEU A 250 25.27 13.18 8.70
N LYS A 251 25.47 14.47 9.00
CA LYS A 251 26.78 15.15 8.95
C LYS A 251 27.48 15.00 7.59
N LEU A 252 26.69 14.93 6.52
CA LEU A 252 27.15 14.82 5.14
C LEU A 252 26.80 16.09 4.36
N LYS A 253 27.41 16.23 3.17
CA LYS A 253 27.13 17.34 2.25
C LYS A 253 26.94 16.80 0.84
N LEU A 254 26.01 17.40 0.09
CA LEU A 254 25.97 17.21 -1.35
C LEU A 254 27.25 17.76 -1.99
N HIS A 255 27.68 17.12 -3.06
CA HIS A 255 28.81 17.59 -3.84
C HIS A 255 28.40 18.84 -4.65
N PRO A 256 29.07 19.99 -4.45
CA PRO A 256 28.65 21.24 -5.06
C PRO A 256 28.70 21.20 -6.59
N ASP A 257 29.73 20.58 -7.15
CA ASP A 257 29.97 20.55 -8.61
C ASP A 257 29.38 19.34 -9.34
N LYS A 258 28.67 18.46 -8.64
CA LYS A 258 28.08 17.23 -9.21
C LYS A 258 26.57 17.20 -9.01
N LEU A 259 25.95 18.32 -9.31
CA LEU A 259 24.50 18.45 -9.44
C LEU A 259 24.19 18.58 -10.93
N GLU A 260 23.57 17.55 -11.49
CA GLU A 260 23.22 17.51 -12.91
C GLU A 260 21.71 17.42 -13.03
N LEU A 261 21.10 18.37 -13.73
CA LEU A 261 19.70 18.30 -14.11
C LEU A 261 19.60 18.00 -15.60
N ALA A 262 19.06 16.85 -15.95
CA ALA A 262 18.87 16.42 -17.31
C ALA A 262 17.38 16.38 -17.69
N CYS A 263 17.08 16.62 -18.97
CA CYS A 263 15.74 16.47 -19.53
C CYS A 263 15.66 15.16 -20.32
N PHE A 264 14.70 14.29 -20.00
CA PHE A 264 14.55 12.99 -20.67
C PHE A 264 14.37 13.14 -22.19
N ASN A 265 13.63 14.16 -22.64
CA ASN A 265 13.42 14.40 -24.07
C ASN A 265 14.72 14.73 -24.84
N GLN A 266 15.75 15.22 -24.15
CA GLN A 266 17.06 15.52 -24.73
C GLN A 266 18.01 14.32 -24.65
N GLY A 267 17.61 13.29 -23.92
CA GLY A 267 18.42 12.13 -23.61
C GLY A 267 19.47 12.38 -22.53
N PHE A 268 19.83 11.34 -21.77
CA PHE A 268 20.87 11.43 -20.75
C PHE A 268 21.49 10.07 -20.44
N ASP A 269 22.70 10.07 -19.87
CA ASP A 269 23.42 8.87 -19.49
C ASP A 269 23.22 8.55 -18.00
N PHE A 270 22.92 7.30 -17.68
CA PHE A 270 22.79 6.79 -16.30
C PHE A 270 23.31 5.34 -16.20
N LEU A 271 24.23 5.10 -15.25
CA LEU A 271 24.84 3.80 -14.96
C LEU A 271 25.33 3.01 -16.19
N GLY A 272 25.88 3.72 -17.18
CA GLY A 272 26.42 3.13 -18.42
C GLY A 272 25.40 2.97 -19.56
N PHE A 273 24.14 3.34 -19.34
CA PHE A 273 23.09 3.35 -20.34
C PHE A 273 22.73 4.78 -20.75
N HIS A 274 22.43 4.99 -22.03
CA HIS A 274 21.78 6.18 -22.55
C HIS A 274 20.25 5.98 -22.55
N PHE A 275 19.52 6.96 -22.03
CA PHE A 275 18.06 6.97 -22.01
C PHE A 275 17.55 8.13 -22.84
N SER A 276 16.61 7.86 -23.74
CA SER A 276 15.93 8.86 -24.55
C SER A 276 14.50 8.39 -24.89
N PRO A 277 13.65 9.22 -25.51
CA PRO A 277 12.34 8.77 -25.98
C PRO A 277 12.40 7.59 -26.96
N GLN A 278 13.53 7.39 -27.64
CA GLN A 278 13.78 6.26 -28.54
C GLN A 278 14.05 4.95 -27.80
N GLY A 279 14.35 5.00 -26.50
CA GLY A 279 14.55 3.81 -25.66
C GLY A 279 15.77 3.90 -24.76
N ARG A 280 16.32 2.72 -24.44
CA ARG A 280 17.50 2.56 -23.59
C ARG A 280 18.58 1.87 -24.41
N PHE A 281 19.75 2.49 -24.50
CA PHE A 281 20.89 2.01 -25.28
C PHE A 281 22.16 1.99 -24.41
N PRO A 282 23.24 1.30 -24.80
CA PRO A 282 24.54 1.49 -24.16
C PRO A 282 25.02 2.93 -24.37
N SER A 283 25.53 3.58 -23.31
CA SER A 283 26.10 4.94 -23.42
C SER A 283 27.31 4.97 -24.36
N LYS A 284 27.57 6.11 -24.99
CA LYS A 284 28.73 6.28 -25.89
C LYS A 284 30.04 5.91 -25.20
N LYS A 285 30.22 6.37 -23.95
CA LYS A 285 31.38 6.04 -23.11
C LYS A 285 31.53 4.54 -22.87
N ALA A 286 30.43 3.81 -22.73
CA ALA A 286 30.49 2.36 -22.58
C ALA A 286 30.90 1.71 -23.91
N GLN A 287 30.35 2.16 -25.04
CA GLN A 287 30.70 1.65 -26.38
C GLN A 287 32.19 1.88 -26.69
N ASP A 288 32.69 3.08 -26.41
CA ASP A 288 34.10 3.45 -26.56
C ASP A 288 34.99 2.52 -25.72
N ARG A 289 34.63 2.26 -24.46
CA ARG A 289 35.36 1.33 -23.59
C ARG A 289 35.39 -0.10 -24.11
N LEU A 290 34.31 -0.57 -24.73
CA LEU A 290 34.31 -1.89 -25.36
C LEU A 290 35.26 -1.90 -26.56
N SER A 291 35.18 -0.89 -27.41
CA SER A 291 36.07 -0.74 -28.57
C SER A 291 37.53 -0.75 -28.15
N ASP A 292 37.90 0.10 -27.19
CA ASP A 292 39.27 0.19 -26.66
C ASP A 292 39.74 -1.16 -26.08
N ARG A 293 38.88 -1.84 -25.31
CA ARG A 293 39.20 -3.15 -24.74
C ARG A 293 39.40 -4.21 -25.83
N VAL A 294 38.58 -4.23 -26.86
CA VAL A 294 38.69 -5.20 -27.96
C VAL A 294 39.91 -4.91 -28.85
N GLN A 295 40.28 -3.63 -29.02
CA GLN A 295 41.47 -3.23 -29.77
C GLN A 295 42.77 -3.55 -29.01
N SER A 296 42.78 -3.33 -27.69
CA SER A 296 43.96 -3.55 -26.83
C SER A 296 44.19 -4.99 -26.40
N THR A 297 43.18 -5.87 -26.51
CA THR A 297 43.31 -7.29 -26.15
C THR A 297 43.98 -8.07 -27.29
N GLU A 298 44.96 -8.91 -26.98
CA GLU A 298 45.56 -9.85 -27.94
C GLU A 298 44.87 -11.22 -27.86
N GLY A 299 44.55 -11.84 -29.00
CA GLY A 299 43.87 -13.13 -29.06
C GLY A 299 42.35 -13.05 -29.30
N GLN A 300 41.85 -13.86 -30.24
CA GLN A 300 40.43 -13.86 -30.64
C GLN A 300 39.49 -14.33 -29.52
N GLU A 301 39.91 -15.30 -28.71
CA GLU A 301 39.06 -15.89 -27.67
C GLU A 301 38.76 -14.89 -26.54
N GLU A 302 39.73 -14.06 -26.14
CA GLU A 302 39.52 -13.04 -25.11
C GLU A 302 38.69 -11.86 -25.61
N LYS A 303 38.85 -11.47 -26.88
CA LYS A 303 37.97 -10.50 -27.54
C LYS A 303 36.53 -10.98 -27.56
N GLN A 304 36.32 -12.25 -27.92
CA GLN A 304 34.99 -12.84 -27.98
C GLN A 304 34.35 -12.95 -26.59
N LYS A 305 35.14 -13.28 -25.55
CA LYS A 305 34.69 -13.21 -24.14
C LYS A 305 34.29 -11.80 -23.71
N ALA A 306 35.05 -10.77 -24.09
CA ALA A 306 34.72 -9.38 -23.78
C ALA A 306 33.40 -8.93 -24.42
N VAL A 307 33.15 -9.31 -25.67
CA VAL A 307 31.88 -9.04 -26.38
C VAL A 307 30.72 -9.83 -25.77
N GLN A 308 30.91 -11.11 -25.44
CA GLN A 308 29.86 -11.91 -24.78
C GLN A 308 29.47 -11.36 -23.41
N GLN A 309 30.45 -10.90 -22.62
CA GLN A 309 30.21 -10.23 -21.34
C GLN A 309 29.43 -8.92 -21.53
N TRP A 310 29.75 -8.17 -22.59
CA TRP A 310 29.03 -6.96 -22.95
C TRP A 310 27.57 -7.24 -23.33
N GLU A 311 27.33 -8.20 -24.22
CA GLU A 311 25.97 -8.59 -24.63
C GLU A 311 25.14 -9.14 -23.46
N ALA A 312 25.77 -9.87 -22.54
CA ALA A 312 25.11 -10.33 -21.33
C ALA A 312 24.66 -9.17 -20.42
N TYR A 313 25.37 -8.05 -20.44
CA TYR A 313 25.07 -6.88 -19.60
C TYR A 313 24.11 -5.90 -20.28
N TYR A 314 24.24 -5.67 -21.60
CA TYR A 314 23.45 -4.68 -22.35
C TYR A 314 22.31 -5.27 -23.19
N GLY A 315 22.32 -6.57 -23.45
CA GLY A 315 21.37 -7.29 -24.33
C GLY A 315 21.99 -7.73 -25.66
N LYS A 316 21.50 -8.83 -26.24
CA LYS A 316 21.91 -9.30 -27.58
C LYS A 316 21.40 -8.34 -28.66
N GLY A 317 22.23 -8.02 -29.65
CA GLY A 317 21.82 -7.24 -30.83
C GLY A 317 21.69 -5.73 -30.60
N THR A 318 22.27 -5.16 -29.54
CA THR A 318 22.25 -3.69 -29.29
C THR A 318 23.10 -2.86 -30.28
N ALA A 319 23.60 -3.46 -31.35
CA ALA A 319 24.11 -2.76 -32.51
C ALA A 319 22.95 -2.50 -33.48
N CYS A 320 22.29 -1.36 -33.31
CA CYS A 320 21.29 -0.75 -34.19
C CYS A 320 20.05 -1.59 -34.54
N GLU A 321 18.87 -1.15 -34.09
CA GLU A 321 17.66 -1.00 -34.93
C GLU A 321 16.52 -0.38 -34.11
N THR A 322 15.95 0.69 -34.65
CA THR A 322 14.74 1.35 -34.18
C THR A 322 13.52 0.49 -34.48
N VAL A 323 12.67 0.26 -33.48
CA VAL A 323 11.34 -0.32 -33.67
C VAL A 323 10.30 0.63 -33.11
N GLU A 324 9.44 1.15 -33.98
CA GLU A 324 8.18 1.79 -33.62
C GLU A 324 7.21 0.74 -33.08
N CYS A 325 6.49 1.05 -32.00
CA CYS A 325 5.33 0.28 -31.58
C CYS A 325 4.25 1.21 -31.02
N GLN A 326 3.11 1.27 -31.70
CA GLN A 326 1.86 1.80 -31.17
C GLN A 326 1.37 0.88 -30.04
N ALA A 327 1.12 1.43 -28.85
CA ALA A 327 0.75 0.65 -27.67
C ALA A 327 -0.78 0.62 -27.45
N SER A 328 -1.29 -0.60 -27.23
CA SER A 328 -2.56 -0.87 -26.52
C SER A 328 -2.26 -1.01 -25.02
N TYR A 329 -3.14 -0.53 -24.13
CA TYR A 329 -2.96 -0.56 -22.67
C TYR A 329 -3.99 -1.48 -21.96
N PRO A 330 -3.72 -2.79 -21.82
CA PRO A 330 -4.66 -3.74 -21.23
C PRO A 330 -5.15 -3.42 -19.81
N ILE A 331 -4.39 -2.62 -19.03
CA ILE A 331 -4.76 -2.22 -17.67
C ILE A 331 -5.99 -1.31 -17.62
N PHE A 332 -6.26 -0.51 -18.66
CA PHE A 332 -7.39 0.42 -18.67
C PHE A 332 -8.72 -0.32 -18.70
N ASP A 333 -8.83 -1.34 -19.54
CA ASP A 333 -10.02 -2.17 -19.63
C ASP A 333 -10.31 -2.89 -18.31
N ILE A 334 -9.26 -3.37 -17.64
CA ILE A 334 -9.38 -4.04 -16.35
C ILE A 334 -9.89 -3.07 -15.28
N VAL A 335 -9.31 -1.87 -15.18
CA VAL A 335 -9.72 -0.84 -14.21
C VAL A 335 -11.17 -0.43 -14.46
N ARG A 336 -11.58 -0.17 -15.70
CA ARG A 336 -12.99 0.13 -16.02
C ARG A 336 -13.94 -1.01 -15.71
N SER A 337 -13.49 -2.25 -15.88
CA SER A 337 -14.31 -3.44 -15.63
C SER A 337 -14.53 -3.70 -14.14
N LEU A 338 -13.56 -3.37 -13.30
CA LEU A 338 -13.63 -3.56 -11.85
C LEU A 338 -14.27 -2.38 -11.12
N PHE A 339 -13.80 -1.16 -11.40
CA PHE A 339 -14.21 0.06 -10.69
C PHE A 339 -15.37 0.75 -11.41
N ARG A 340 -16.48 0.02 -11.49
CA ARG A 340 -17.73 0.50 -12.11
C ARG A 340 -18.62 1.17 -11.06
N GLY A 341 -19.15 2.33 -11.40
CA GLY A 341 -20.02 3.12 -10.54
C GLY A 341 -21.08 3.85 -11.36
N ASN A 342 -21.35 5.10 -11.02
CA ASN A 342 -22.24 5.98 -11.75
C ASN A 342 -21.82 6.05 -13.24
N PRO A 343 -22.72 5.75 -14.20
CA PRO A 343 -22.37 5.68 -15.61
C PRO A 343 -22.19 7.05 -16.27
N GLU A 344 -22.74 8.11 -15.65
CA GLU A 344 -22.80 9.46 -16.21
C GLU A 344 -21.79 10.41 -15.57
N HIS A 345 -21.22 10.05 -14.41
CA HIS A 345 -20.34 10.94 -13.66
C HIS A 345 -19.22 10.19 -12.95
N PHE A 346 -18.03 10.79 -12.97
CA PHE A 346 -16.93 10.49 -12.05
C PHE A 346 -16.48 11.79 -11.38
N ALA A 347 -15.45 11.75 -10.54
CA ALA A 347 -14.89 12.97 -9.96
C ALA A 347 -13.40 13.09 -10.24
N LYS A 348 -12.91 14.33 -10.30
CA LYS A 348 -11.48 14.64 -10.36
C LYS A 348 -11.11 15.53 -9.18
N ALA A 349 -10.00 15.23 -8.54
CA ALA A 349 -9.50 16.03 -7.43
C ALA A 349 -8.80 17.28 -7.94
N TYR A 350 -9.09 18.42 -7.31
CA TYR A 350 -8.44 19.70 -7.55
C TYR A 350 -7.87 20.24 -6.25
N LYS A 351 -6.69 20.85 -6.33
CA LYS A 351 -6.05 21.53 -5.19
C LYS A 351 -6.63 22.93 -5.08
N THR A 352 -7.20 23.26 -3.92
CA THR A 352 -7.57 24.65 -3.55
C THR A 352 -6.58 25.19 -2.52
N GLU A 353 -6.62 26.49 -2.20
CA GLU A 353 -5.72 27.13 -1.23
C GLU A 353 -5.76 26.52 0.18
N ARG A 354 -6.86 25.84 0.56
CA ARG A 354 -7.07 25.32 1.93
C ARG A 354 -7.26 23.80 2.02
N ARG A 355 -7.71 23.14 0.95
CA ARG A 355 -7.97 21.68 0.91
C ARG A 355 -8.00 21.12 -0.51
N TYR A 356 -7.95 19.80 -0.63
CA TYR A 356 -8.32 19.14 -1.88
C TYR A 356 -9.84 18.97 -1.94
N GLU A 357 -10.40 19.21 -3.12
CA GLU A 357 -11.83 19.08 -3.38
C GLU A 357 -12.03 18.24 -4.63
N TYR A 358 -12.90 17.24 -4.53
CA TYR A 358 -13.32 16.46 -5.68
C TYR A 358 -14.48 17.17 -6.38
N ARG A 359 -14.32 17.40 -7.67
CA ARG A 359 -15.37 18.01 -8.50
C ARG A 359 -15.94 16.95 -9.44
N PRO A 360 -17.28 16.84 -9.56
CA PRO A 360 -17.90 15.98 -10.55
C PRO A 360 -17.45 16.32 -11.96
N GLN A 361 -17.32 15.30 -12.80
CA GLN A 361 -17.07 15.39 -14.24
C GLN A 361 -18.14 14.56 -14.94
N SER A 362 -18.73 15.09 -16.01
CA SER A 362 -19.76 14.40 -16.79
C SER A 362 -19.13 13.48 -17.84
N GLY A 363 -19.73 12.31 -18.05
CA GLY A 363 -19.26 11.29 -18.98
C GLY A 363 -18.55 10.12 -18.30
N LYS A 364 -18.03 9.21 -19.14
CA LYS A 364 -17.27 8.03 -18.71
C LYS A 364 -15.79 8.36 -18.62
N ILE A 365 -15.08 7.64 -17.76
CA ILE A 365 -13.64 7.77 -17.61
C ILE A 365 -12.92 7.31 -18.90
N THR A 366 -12.29 8.25 -19.58
CA THR A 366 -11.52 8.08 -20.83
C THR A 366 -10.14 7.46 -20.59
N ASP A 367 -9.46 7.03 -21.66
CA ASP A 367 -8.09 6.48 -21.56
C ASP A 367 -7.11 7.55 -21.08
N GLU A 368 -7.31 8.80 -21.50
CA GLU A 368 -6.50 9.94 -21.06
C GLU A 368 -6.67 10.20 -19.55
N GLU A 369 -7.91 10.09 -19.04
CA GLU A 369 -8.17 10.26 -17.61
C GLU A 369 -7.60 9.10 -16.79
N LEU A 370 -7.78 7.85 -17.22
CA LEU A 370 -7.17 6.70 -16.55
C LEU A 370 -5.65 6.75 -16.61
N MET A 371 -5.10 7.11 -17.77
CA MET A 371 -3.67 7.35 -17.93
C MET A 371 -3.26 8.43 -16.94
N GLY A 372 -3.85 9.62 -16.96
CA GLY A 372 -3.49 10.70 -16.05
C GLY A 372 -3.67 10.34 -14.56
N HIS A 373 -4.61 9.46 -14.22
CA HIS A 373 -4.78 8.91 -12.88
C HIS A 373 -3.63 7.99 -12.45
N LEU A 374 -3.34 6.99 -13.28
CA LEU A 374 -2.25 6.04 -13.07
C LEU A 374 -0.89 6.74 -13.18
N LEU A 375 -0.84 7.83 -13.93
CA LEU A 375 0.30 8.72 -14.02
C LEU A 375 0.36 9.72 -12.86
N GLY A 376 -0.64 9.80 -11.98
CA GLY A 376 -0.62 10.79 -10.89
C GLY A 376 -0.72 12.25 -11.33
N ASN A 377 -0.95 12.54 -12.62
CA ASN A 377 -1.24 13.88 -13.14
C ASN A 377 -2.52 14.45 -12.53
N HIS A 378 -3.46 13.58 -12.17
CA HIS A 378 -4.65 13.93 -11.41
C HIS A 378 -5.17 12.73 -10.64
N THR A 379 -6.06 12.96 -9.68
CA THR A 379 -6.70 11.87 -8.94
C THR A 379 -8.16 11.76 -9.33
N LEU A 380 -8.57 10.56 -9.74
CA LEU A 380 -9.95 10.25 -10.02
C LEU A 380 -10.64 9.68 -8.78
N GLY A 381 -11.91 10.03 -8.63
CA GLY A 381 -12.83 9.44 -7.69
C GLY A 381 -14.01 8.80 -8.43
N LEU A 382 -14.53 7.73 -7.84
CA LEU A 382 -15.64 6.96 -8.34
C LEU A 382 -16.85 7.17 -7.42
N TYR A 383 -17.96 7.62 -7.99
CA TYR A 383 -19.26 7.54 -7.34
C TYR A 383 -19.76 6.10 -7.47
N LEU A 384 -19.80 5.33 -6.39
CA LEU A 384 -20.08 3.89 -6.46
C LEU A 384 -21.51 3.54 -6.88
N LEU A 385 -22.44 4.45 -6.62
CA LEU A 385 -23.86 4.22 -6.83
C LEU A 385 -24.24 4.47 -8.30
N ASP A 386 -24.75 3.43 -8.94
CA ASP A 386 -25.66 3.56 -10.08
C ASP A 386 -27.09 3.46 -9.54
N LYS A 387 -27.69 4.62 -9.26
CA LYS A 387 -28.98 4.76 -8.56
C LYS A 387 -28.97 4.11 -7.18
N ASP A 388 -29.46 2.88 -7.06
CA ASP A 388 -29.56 2.08 -5.84
C ASP A 388 -28.70 0.80 -5.89
N LYS A 389 -27.82 0.68 -6.89
CA LYS A 389 -26.99 -0.50 -7.13
C LYS A 389 -25.50 -0.17 -7.16
N VAL A 390 -24.68 -1.17 -6.91
CA VAL A 390 -23.22 -1.10 -6.96
C VAL A 390 -22.62 -2.30 -7.69
N ALA A 391 -21.52 -2.08 -8.41
CA ALA A 391 -20.70 -3.14 -8.99
C ALA A 391 -19.48 -3.48 -8.13
N CYS A 392 -19.08 -2.58 -7.22
CA CYS A 392 -18.08 -2.84 -6.18
C CYS A 392 -18.43 -2.06 -4.91
N THR A 393 -17.87 -2.49 -3.78
CA THR A 393 -18.01 -1.85 -2.47
C THR A 393 -16.66 -1.84 -1.79
N CYS A 394 -16.44 -0.88 -0.90
CA CYS A 394 -15.18 -0.72 -0.19
C CYS A 394 -15.43 -0.54 1.30
N LEU A 395 -14.59 -1.16 2.13
CA LEU A 395 -14.44 -0.78 3.53
C LEU A 395 -13.18 0.06 3.67
N ASP A 396 -13.34 1.31 4.07
CA ASP A 396 -12.27 2.25 4.35
C ASP A 396 -11.91 2.20 5.84
N LEU A 397 -10.63 2.03 6.13
CA LEU A 397 -10.07 1.98 7.48
C LEU A 397 -9.03 3.08 7.61
N ASP A 398 -9.30 4.07 8.45
CA ASP A 398 -8.44 5.25 8.60
C ASP A 398 -8.04 5.48 10.08
N ILE A 399 -6.83 6.00 10.29
CA ILE A 399 -6.40 6.51 11.59
C ILE A 399 -7.04 7.88 11.84
N GLU A 400 -7.63 8.06 13.02
CA GLU A 400 -8.30 9.31 13.40
C GLU A 400 -7.38 10.53 13.27
N LYS A 401 -7.94 11.61 12.69
CA LYS A 401 -7.19 12.84 12.44
C LYS A 401 -6.54 13.43 13.70
N GLN A 402 -7.21 13.38 14.85
CA GLN A 402 -6.65 13.89 16.11
C GLN A 402 -5.37 13.16 16.54
N ILE A 403 -5.29 11.86 16.30
CA ILE A 403 -4.12 11.03 16.63
C ILE A 403 -2.99 11.33 15.64
N MET A 404 -3.33 11.46 14.36
CA MET A 404 -2.40 11.88 13.30
C MET A 404 -1.75 13.22 13.64
N ASP A 405 -2.55 14.23 13.97
CA ASP A 405 -2.05 15.59 14.23
C ASP A 405 -1.17 15.64 15.50
N THR A 406 -1.43 14.77 16.48
CA THR A 406 -0.71 14.76 17.77
C THR A 406 0.64 14.04 17.73
N PHE A 407 0.73 12.87 17.07
CA PHE A 407 1.90 11.99 17.18
C PHE A 407 2.82 12.01 15.96
N PHE A 408 2.33 12.42 14.79
CA PHE A 408 3.13 12.45 13.56
C PHE A 408 4.33 13.41 13.63
N HIS A 409 4.23 14.47 14.44
CA HIS A 409 5.30 15.46 14.63
C HIS A 409 6.13 15.26 15.90
N ASN A 410 5.60 14.59 16.92
CA ASN A 410 6.18 14.59 18.27
C ASN A 410 6.70 13.23 18.76
N ASN A 411 6.25 12.10 18.17
CA ASN A 411 6.64 10.77 18.67
C ASN A 411 6.46 9.67 17.61
N ALA A 412 7.46 9.49 16.74
CA ALA A 412 7.44 8.53 15.63
C ALA A 412 7.20 7.07 16.08
N ALA A 413 7.76 6.66 17.23
CA ALA A 413 7.59 5.30 17.75
C ALA A 413 6.12 4.97 18.09
N ARG A 414 5.37 5.96 18.62
CA ARG A 414 3.95 5.79 18.96
C ARG A 414 3.07 5.78 17.72
N PHE A 415 3.46 6.48 16.65
CA PHE A 415 2.79 6.42 15.36
C PHE A 415 2.90 5.02 14.74
N CYS A 416 4.08 4.38 14.79
CA CYS A 416 4.27 3.01 14.31
C CYS A 416 3.32 2.00 15.01
N LEU A 417 3.02 2.18 16.30
CA LEU A 417 2.05 1.33 17.00
C LEU A 417 0.63 1.46 16.45
N TYR A 418 0.23 2.64 15.99
CA TYR A 418 -1.06 2.84 15.34
C TYR A 418 -1.07 2.24 13.93
N GLU A 419 0.03 2.34 13.18
CA GLU A 419 0.20 1.68 11.88
C GLU A 419 0.10 0.15 12.02
N ASP A 420 0.78 -0.44 13.01
CA ASP A 420 0.70 -1.86 13.33
C ASP A 420 -0.72 -2.25 13.75
N SER A 421 -1.40 -1.42 14.54
CA SER A 421 -2.78 -1.69 14.98
C SER A 421 -3.76 -1.71 13.80
N ILE A 422 -3.65 -0.77 12.86
CA ILE A 422 -4.58 -0.67 11.73
C ILE A 422 -4.35 -1.79 10.71
N ILE A 423 -3.11 -2.16 10.40
CA ILE A 423 -2.85 -3.29 9.49
C ILE A 423 -3.30 -4.61 10.12
N ASN A 424 -3.08 -4.82 11.42
CA ASN A 424 -3.52 -6.04 12.10
C ASN A 424 -5.06 -6.13 12.14
N HIS A 425 -5.76 -5.02 12.38
CA HIS A 425 -7.22 -5.00 12.31
C HIS A 425 -7.74 -5.26 10.89
N THR A 426 -7.08 -4.68 9.89
CA THR A 426 -7.41 -4.89 8.46
C THR A 426 -7.23 -6.36 8.07
N ARG A 427 -6.14 -7.00 8.49
CA ARG A 427 -5.89 -8.44 8.27
C ARG A 427 -6.93 -9.32 8.95
N MET A 428 -7.41 -8.95 10.14
CA MET A 428 -8.47 -9.69 10.84
C MET A 428 -9.80 -9.67 10.05
N ILE A 429 -10.14 -8.52 9.44
CA ILE A 429 -11.31 -8.40 8.56
C ILE A 429 -11.10 -9.20 7.28
N GLN A 430 -9.93 -9.10 6.65
CA GLN A 430 -9.58 -9.89 5.47
C GLN A 430 -9.71 -11.39 5.72
N LYS A 431 -9.20 -11.88 6.85
CA LYS A 431 -9.32 -13.29 7.24
C LYS A 431 -10.79 -13.71 7.41
N THR A 432 -11.60 -12.87 8.07
CA THR A 432 -13.04 -13.15 8.26
C THR A 432 -13.77 -13.24 6.90
N LEU A 433 -13.41 -12.38 5.94
CA LEU A 433 -13.94 -12.44 4.57
C LEU A 433 -13.55 -13.75 3.88
N GLN A 434 -12.29 -14.17 4.00
CA GLN A 434 -11.78 -15.42 3.41
C GLN A 434 -12.48 -16.66 4.00
N GLU A 435 -12.77 -16.67 5.30
CA GLU A 435 -13.49 -17.75 5.97
C GLU A 435 -14.93 -17.94 5.46
N ILE A 436 -15.57 -16.86 5.01
CA ILE A 436 -16.91 -16.91 4.36
C ILE A 436 -16.82 -17.04 2.83
N GLY A 437 -15.64 -17.33 2.30
CA GLY A 437 -15.39 -17.59 0.87
C GLY A 437 -15.31 -16.34 -0.01
N LEU A 438 -14.98 -15.19 0.56
CA LEU A 438 -14.77 -13.93 -0.15
C LEU A 438 -13.28 -13.56 -0.18
N ASP A 439 -12.82 -13.00 -1.30
CA ASP A 439 -11.41 -12.65 -1.51
C ASP A 439 -11.30 -11.14 -1.77
N PRO A 440 -11.08 -10.32 -0.73
CA PRO A 440 -11.03 -8.88 -0.88
C PRO A 440 -9.69 -8.42 -1.46
N LEU A 441 -9.73 -7.39 -2.29
CA LEU A 441 -8.54 -6.70 -2.76
C LEU A 441 -8.11 -5.66 -1.72
N LEU A 442 -6.93 -5.85 -1.13
CA LEU A 442 -6.36 -4.97 -0.11
C LEU A 442 -5.50 -3.88 -0.76
N GLU A 443 -5.79 -2.63 -0.45
CA GLU A 443 -5.07 -1.45 -0.92
C GLU A 443 -4.62 -0.60 0.28
N ARG A 444 -3.38 -0.14 0.29
CA ARG A 444 -2.95 0.99 1.14
C ARG A 444 -3.35 2.28 0.44
N SER A 445 -4.20 3.11 1.04
CA SER A 445 -4.90 4.23 0.38
C SER A 445 -3.97 5.37 -0.09
N GLY A 446 -2.71 5.34 0.33
CA GLY A 446 -1.73 6.40 0.10
C GLY A 446 -1.81 7.52 1.13
N TYR A 447 -2.60 7.38 2.21
CA TYR A 447 -2.62 8.38 3.28
C TYR A 447 -2.66 7.77 4.67
N LYS A 448 -3.84 7.67 5.30
CA LYS A 448 -4.02 7.35 6.72
C LYS A 448 -4.55 5.94 6.97
N GLY A 449 -4.62 5.12 5.92
CA GLY A 449 -5.50 3.96 5.96
C GLY A 449 -5.37 2.93 4.86
N TYR A 450 -6.29 1.98 4.92
CA TYR A 450 -6.39 0.82 4.05
C TYR A 450 -7.81 0.69 3.52
N HIS A 451 -7.92 0.25 2.27
CA HIS A 451 -9.18 -0.08 1.64
C HIS A 451 -9.27 -1.59 1.41
N LEU A 452 -10.40 -2.18 1.75
CA LEU A 452 -10.76 -3.55 1.36
C LEU A 452 -11.89 -3.51 0.34
N TRP A 453 -11.59 -3.91 -0.89
CA TRP A 453 -12.55 -3.90 -2.00
C TRP A 453 -13.19 -5.26 -2.23
N LEU A 454 -14.50 -5.27 -2.47
CA LEU A 454 -15.25 -6.41 -2.96
C LEU A 454 -15.92 -6.06 -4.29
N PHE A 455 -15.88 -6.98 -5.25
CA PHE A 455 -16.40 -6.78 -6.59
C PHE A 455 -17.53 -7.77 -6.89
N PHE A 456 -18.53 -7.34 -7.64
CA PHE A 456 -19.67 -8.17 -8.01
C PHE A 456 -19.67 -8.46 -9.52
N GLU A 457 -20.13 -9.66 -9.90
CA GLU A 457 -20.24 -10.04 -11.32
C GLU A 457 -21.20 -9.10 -12.06
N LYS A 458 -22.36 -8.88 -11.43
CA LYS A 458 -23.42 -7.97 -11.86
C LYS A 458 -23.67 -6.92 -10.77
N PHE A 459 -24.26 -5.80 -11.15
CA PHE A 459 -24.72 -4.80 -10.20
C PHE A 459 -25.70 -5.42 -9.20
N VAL A 460 -25.42 -5.26 -7.90
CA VAL A 460 -26.27 -5.72 -6.80
C VAL A 460 -26.87 -4.51 -6.06
N PRO A 461 -28.01 -4.66 -5.35
CA PRO A 461 -28.53 -3.59 -4.53
C PRO A 461 -27.47 -3.11 -3.52
N ALA A 462 -27.22 -1.80 -3.43
CA ALA A 462 -26.25 -1.22 -2.51
C ALA A 462 -26.54 -1.58 -1.05
N SER A 463 -27.83 -1.69 -0.71
CA SER A 463 -28.31 -2.21 0.58
C SER A 463 -27.81 -3.61 0.90
N SER A 464 -27.67 -4.49 -0.10
CA SER A 464 -27.10 -5.83 0.08
C SER A 464 -25.59 -5.76 0.36
N ALA A 465 -24.84 -4.95 -0.38
CA ALA A 465 -23.41 -4.75 -0.14
C ALA A 465 -23.14 -4.18 1.27
N ILE A 466 -23.93 -3.19 1.71
CA ILE A 466 -23.85 -2.62 3.06
C ILE A 466 -24.19 -3.68 4.12
N ALA A 467 -25.23 -4.49 3.90
CA ALA A 467 -25.61 -5.55 4.83
C ALA A 467 -24.52 -6.63 4.97
N LEU A 468 -23.85 -6.99 3.87
CA LEU A 468 -22.71 -7.90 3.87
C LEU A 468 -21.58 -7.37 4.75
N TRP A 469 -21.17 -6.11 4.57
CA TRP A 469 -20.14 -5.50 5.41
C TRP A 469 -20.55 -5.43 6.88
N LYS A 470 -21.80 -5.06 7.19
CA LYS A 470 -22.31 -5.04 8.56
C LYS A 470 -22.26 -6.42 9.21
N LYS A 471 -22.58 -7.49 8.47
CA LYS A 471 -22.47 -8.87 8.95
C LYS A 471 -21.01 -9.24 9.24
N VAL A 472 -20.08 -8.95 8.33
CA VAL A 472 -18.64 -9.21 8.54
C VAL A 472 -18.11 -8.44 9.75
N LEU A 473 -18.38 -7.14 9.84
CA LEU A 473 -17.93 -6.31 10.97
C LEU A 473 -18.54 -6.75 12.31
N SER A 474 -19.75 -7.31 12.32
CA SER A 474 -20.34 -7.87 13.55
C SER A 474 -19.60 -9.11 14.07
N GLN A 475 -18.96 -9.87 13.20
CA GLN A 475 -18.12 -11.03 13.55
C GLN A 475 -16.73 -10.60 14.03
N VAL A 476 -16.16 -9.56 13.40
CA VAL A 476 -14.85 -8.99 13.74
C VAL A 476 -14.89 -8.24 15.08
N GLY A 477 -16.00 -7.58 15.42
CA GLY A 477 -16.17 -6.83 16.66
C GLY A 477 -15.82 -5.34 16.56
N LYS A 478 -15.47 -4.71 17.68
CA LYS A 478 -15.15 -3.27 17.74
C LYS A 478 -13.79 -2.97 17.11
N ALA A 479 -13.64 -1.79 16.51
CA ALA A 479 -12.34 -1.30 16.07
C ALA A 479 -11.45 -0.96 17.27
N PRO A 480 -10.12 -1.10 17.16
CA PRO A 480 -9.20 -0.58 18.17
C PRO A 480 -9.35 0.95 18.30
N GLN A 481 -8.96 1.49 19.46
CA GLN A 481 -9.06 2.92 19.74
C GLN A 481 -8.24 3.72 18.71
N GLY A 482 -8.87 4.73 18.10
CA GLY A 482 -8.21 5.59 17.12
C GLY A 482 -8.26 5.11 15.67
N ILE A 483 -8.95 3.99 15.39
CA ILE A 483 -9.18 3.49 14.03
C ILE A 483 -10.67 3.64 13.69
N GLN A 484 -10.94 4.37 12.61
CA GLN A 484 -12.28 4.51 12.03
C GLN A 484 -12.51 3.49 10.93
N ARG A 485 -13.76 3.05 10.80
CA ARG A 485 -14.22 2.12 9.76
C ARG A 485 -15.42 2.71 9.07
N GLU A 486 -15.33 2.89 7.77
CA GLU A 486 -16.40 3.46 6.97
C GLU A 486 -16.74 2.56 5.78
N ILE A 487 -18.03 2.25 5.62
CA ILE A 487 -18.52 1.43 4.50
C ILE A 487 -18.88 2.36 3.35
N PHE A 488 -18.41 2.00 2.14
CA PHE A 488 -18.73 2.68 0.90
C PHE A 488 -19.49 1.73 -0.06
N PRO A 489 -20.69 2.10 -0.55
CA PRO A 489 -21.37 3.38 -0.29
C PRO A 489 -21.90 3.47 1.14
N ARG A 490 -21.96 4.70 1.67
CA ARG A 490 -22.41 4.98 3.05
C ARG A 490 -23.91 4.72 3.22
N GLU A 491 -24.66 5.07 2.17
CA GLU A 491 -26.11 4.94 2.10
C GLU A 491 -26.52 4.05 0.91
N PRO A 492 -27.66 3.35 1.00
CA PRO A 492 -28.10 2.42 -0.05
C PRO A 492 -28.64 3.13 -1.31
N GLN A 493 -28.82 4.45 -1.25
CA GLN A 493 -29.29 5.28 -2.35
C GLN A 493 -28.71 6.69 -2.16
N ALA A 494 -28.44 7.39 -3.26
CA ALA A 494 -28.02 8.78 -3.18
C ALA A 494 -29.19 9.69 -2.75
N ILE A 495 -28.93 10.60 -1.81
CA ILE A 495 -29.89 11.62 -1.35
C ILE A 495 -29.44 12.93 -2.00
N GLU A 496 -30.25 13.48 -2.90
CA GLU A 496 -30.09 14.81 -3.54
C GLU A 496 -28.79 15.06 -4.37
N ASP A 497 -27.81 14.15 -4.37
CA ASP A 497 -26.49 14.27 -5.00
C ASP A 497 -26.05 12.99 -5.77
N LEU A 498 -24.78 12.93 -6.22
CA LEU A 498 -24.14 11.79 -6.90
C LEU A 498 -23.82 10.58 -5.99
N GLY A 499 -24.08 10.69 -4.68
CA GLY A 499 -23.82 9.63 -3.70
C GLY A 499 -22.40 9.63 -3.14
N SER A 500 -22.01 8.54 -2.46
CA SER A 500 -20.70 8.42 -1.81
C SER A 500 -19.57 8.33 -2.84
N LEU A 501 -18.56 9.18 -2.67
CA LEU A 501 -17.36 9.20 -3.51
C LEU A 501 -16.20 8.46 -2.83
N ILE A 502 -15.45 7.67 -3.60
CA ILE A 502 -14.20 7.06 -3.15
C ILE A 502 -13.12 7.19 -4.22
N LYS A 503 -11.85 7.32 -3.83
CA LYS A 503 -10.73 7.39 -4.77
C LYS A 503 -10.59 6.08 -5.56
N ILE A 504 -10.30 6.17 -6.85
CA ILE A 504 -9.88 4.99 -7.62
C ILE A 504 -8.46 4.56 -7.18
N PRO A 505 -8.16 3.25 -7.08
CA PRO A 505 -6.84 2.79 -6.68
C PRO A 505 -5.73 3.05 -7.70
N LEU A 506 -4.48 2.87 -7.26
CA LEU A 506 -3.24 3.07 -8.01
C LEU A 506 -2.91 4.52 -8.36
N GLY A 507 -3.79 5.50 -8.15
CA GLY A 507 -3.46 6.92 -8.27
C GLY A 507 -2.87 7.55 -6.99
N LEU A 508 -2.34 8.76 -7.13
CA LEU A 508 -1.86 9.54 -5.99
C LEU A 508 -3.03 9.98 -5.09
N HIS A 509 -2.84 9.88 -3.78
CA HIS A 509 -3.80 10.46 -2.84
C HIS A 509 -3.63 11.99 -2.83
N PRO A 510 -4.70 12.78 -3.00
CA PRO A 510 -4.56 14.22 -3.20
C PRO A 510 -3.91 14.92 -2.00
N GLY A 511 -4.32 14.55 -0.78
CA GLY A 511 -3.85 15.21 0.44
C GLY A 511 -2.41 14.88 0.86
N SER A 512 -1.84 13.78 0.40
CA SER A 512 -0.50 13.30 0.83
C SER A 512 0.50 13.19 -0.31
N GLY A 513 0.04 13.14 -1.56
CA GLY A 513 0.89 12.90 -2.72
C GLY A 513 1.42 11.46 -2.84
N LEU A 514 1.15 10.57 -1.88
CA LEU A 514 1.61 9.18 -1.96
C LEU A 514 0.67 8.34 -2.83
N ARG A 515 1.24 7.41 -3.59
CA ARG A 515 0.49 6.49 -4.45
C ARG A 515 -0.19 5.41 -3.61
N SER A 516 -1.44 5.10 -3.93
CA SER A 516 -2.01 3.87 -3.37
C SER A 516 -1.46 2.63 -4.06
N ILE A 517 -1.24 1.59 -3.26
CA ILE A 517 -0.63 0.34 -3.71
C ILE A 517 -1.49 -0.83 -3.23
N PHE A 518 -1.55 -1.89 -4.02
CA PHE A 518 -2.16 -3.14 -3.57
C PHE A 518 -1.17 -3.94 -2.74
N LEU A 519 -1.69 -4.63 -1.75
CA LEU A 519 -0.93 -5.49 -0.85
C LEU A 519 -1.37 -6.95 -1.00
N ASP A 520 -0.43 -7.87 -0.81
CA ASP A 520 -0.74 -9.29 -0.70
C ASP A 520 -1.32 -9.65 0.69
N HIS A 521 -1.61 -10.94 0.90
CA HIS A 521 -2.11 -11.45 2.19
C HIS A 521 -1.14 -11.27 3.36
N ARG A 522 0.15 -11.00 3.09
CA ARG A 522 1.18 -10.72 4.08
C ARG A 522 1.32 -9.22 4.34
N GLY A 523 0.61 -8.37 3.60
CA GLY A 523 0.72 -6.91 3.69
C GLY A 523 1.90 -6.33 2.91
N GLU A 524 2.52 -7.12 2.03
CA GLU A 524 3.64 -6.70 1.17
C GLU A 524 3.12 -6.10 -0.14
N ALA A 525 3.85 -5.13 -0.69
CA ALA A 525 3.45 -4.45 -1.92
C ALA A 525 3.45 -5.40 -3.13
N ILE A 526 2.35 -5.41 -3.88
CA ILE A 526 2.24 -6.18 -5.12
C ILE A 526 3.05 -5.50 -6.24
N SER A 527 4.04 -6.22 -6.77
CA SER A 527 4.96 -5.72 -7.80
C SER A 527 4.34 -5.59 -9.20
N ASN A 528 3.29 -6.37 -9.50
CA ASN A 528 2.55 -6.31 -10.77
C ASN A 528 1.03 -6.17 -10.53
N PRO A 529 0.53 -4.94 -10.31
CA PRO A 529 -0.89 -4.67 -10.10
C PRO A 529 -1.79 -5.15 -11.24
N GLN A 530 -1.33 -5.06 -12.49
CA GLN A 530 -2.13 -5.47 -13.64
C GLN A 530 -2.48 -6.97 -13.59
N SER A 531 -1.49 -7.81 -13.28
CA SER A 531 -1.70 -9.26 -13.16
C SER A 531 -2.65 -9.60 -12.00
N LEU A 532 -2.53 -8.90 -10.86
CA LEU A 532 -3.45 -9.05 -9.75
C LEU A 532 -4.88 -8.70 -10.15
N LEU A 533 -5.08 -7.53 -10.77
CA LEU A 533 -6.40 -7.03 -11.16
C LEU A 533 -7.09 -7.94 -12.18
N GLN A 534 -6.35 -8.61 -13.07
CA GLN A 534 -6.91 -9.60 -14.01
C GLN A 534 -7.57 -10.79 -13.33
N HIS A 535 -7.11 -11.15 -12.13
CA HIS A 535 -7.54 -12.37 -11.42
C HIS A 535 -8.43 -12.06 -10.21
N VAL A 536 -8.90 -10.82 -10.06
CA VAL A 536 -9.79 -10.43 -8.97
C VAL A 536 -11.10 -11.22 -9.04
N LYS A 537 -11.40 -11.95 -7.96
CA LYS A 537 -12.64 -12.71 -7.84
C LYS A 537 -13.84 -11.78 -7.68
N ARG A 538 -14.92 -12.12 -8.38
CA ARG A 538 -16.19 -11.40 -8.31
C ARG A 538 -17.23 -12.27 -7.62
N ILE A 539 -18.06 -11.64 -6.81
CA ILE A 539 -19.11 -12.28 -6.03
C ILE A 539 -20.37 -12.34 -6.87
N SER A 540 -20.97 -13.53 -6.96
CA SER A 540 -22.25 -13.71 -7.65
C SER A 540 -23.42 -13.15 -6.82
N SER A 541 -24.52 -12.82 -7.48
CA SER A 541 -25.75 -12.36 -6.79
C SER A 541 -26.32 -13.43 -5.86
N GLU A 542 -26.20 -14.71 -6.23
CA GLU A 542 -26.63 -15.85 -5.41
C GLU A 542 -25.77 -15.99 -4.15
N GLN A 543 -24.44 -15.91 -4.30
CA GLN A 543 -23.52 -15.95 -3.17
C GLN A 543 -23.77 -14.77 -2.21
N THR A 544 -23.97 -13.57 -2.76
CA THR A 544 -24.31 -12.36 -1.98
C THR A 544 -25.59 -12.57 -1.17
N HIS A 545 -26.65 -13.09 -1.82
CA HIS A 545 -27.93 -13.36 -1.16
C HIS A 545 -27.80 -14.42 -0.06
N LYS A 546 -27.08 -15.53 -0.33
CA LYS A 546 -26.83 -16.61 0.63
C LYS A 546 -26.06 -16.10 1.86
N LEU A 547 -25.07 -15.23 1.65
CA LEU A 547 -24.27 -14.67 2.74
C LEU A 547 -25.05 -13.68 3.60
N ILE A 548 -26.05 -12.98 3.06
CA ILE A 548 -26.84 -11.99 3.81
C ILE A 548 -28.08 -12.63 4.47
N CYS A 549 -28.68 -13.63 3.85
CA CYS A 549 -29.85 -14.32 4.39
C CYS A 549 -29.47 -15.23 5.57
N GLN A 550 -30.02 -14.94 6.75
CA GLN A 550 -30.06 -15.89 7.87
C GLN A 550 -31.18 -16.91 7.63
N GLU A 551 -31.03 -18.14 8.14
CA GLU A 551 -32.12 -19.12 8.21
C GLU A 551 -33.33 -18.49 8.90
N LYS A 552 -34.47 -18.51 8.20
CA LYS A 552 -35.71 -17.90 8.67
C LYS A 552 -36.53 -18.94 9.43
N PRO A 553 -36.91 -18.69 10.70
CA PRO A 553 -37.88 -19.54 11.37
C PRO A 553 -39.22 -19.50 10.62
N ALA A 554 -39.93 -20.63 10.60
CA ALA A 554 -41.22 -20.75 9.94
C ALA A 554 -42.20 -19.63 10.40
N ILE A 555 -42.89 -19.02 9.45
CA ILE A 555 -43.85 -17.95 9.73
C ILE A 555 -45.15 -18.59 10.20
N GLN A 556 -45.36 -18.68 11.51
CA GLN A 556 -46.70 -18.88 12.09
C GLN A 556 -47.39 -17.51 12.19
N SER A 557 -48.56 -17.39 11.57
CA SER A 557 -49.47 -16.23 11.67
C SER A 557 -50.43 -16.41 12.83
N SER A 558 -50.71 -15.34 13.59
CA SER A 558 -51.81 -15.33 14.55
C SER A 558 -53.15 -15.09 13.84
N SER A 559 -54.26 -15.44 14.50
CA SER A 559 -55.62 -15.27 13.96
C SER A 559 -55.95 -13.82 13.56
N GLU A 560 -55.37 -12.85 14.26
CA GLU A 560 -55.54 -11.41 14.02
C GLU A 560 -54.82 -10.96 12.75
N ILE A 561 -53.62 -11.50 12.52
CA ILE A 561 -52.81 -11.18 11.34
C ILE A 561 -53.49 -11.73 10.09
N GLU A 562 -54.06 -12.94 10.16
CA GLU A 562 -54.82 -13.54 9.05
C GLU A 562 -56.06 -12.72 8.72
N ARG A 563 -56.85 -12.32 9.74
CA ARG A 563 -58.00 -11.42 9.56
C ARG A 563 -57.61 -10.10 8.90
N LEU A 564 -56.49 -9.50 9.33
CA LEU A 564 -55.98 -8.26 8.74
C LEU A 564 -55.55 -8.46 7.27
N PHE A 565 -54.88 -9.57 6.97
CA PHE A 565 -54.38 -9.89 5.63
C PHE A 565 -55.51 -10.22 4.64
N HIS A 566 -56.57 -10.88 5.11
CA HIS A 566 -57.78 -11.13 4.33
C HIS A 566 -58.62 -9.87 4.14
N GLY A 567 -58.69 -9.01 5.15
CA GLY A 567 -59.54 -7.81 5.12
C GLY A 567 -58.94 -6.63 4.35
N CYS A 568 -57.62 -6.41 4.42
CA CYS A 568 -56.98 -5.20 3.88
C CYS A 568 -56.00 -5.52 2.73
N ASN A 569 -56.42 -5.23 1.50
CA ASN A 569 -55.58 -5.40 0.30
C ASN A 569 -54.29 -4.57 0.32
N VAL A 570 -54.29 -3.41 0.99
CA VAL A 570 -53.08 -2.58 1.12
C VAL A 570 -52.03 -3.28 1.98
N VAL A 571 -52.40 -3.73 3.18
CA VAL A 571 -51.47 -4.46 4.08
C VAL A 571 -50.97 -5.73 3.39
N LYS A 572 -51.86 -6.46 2.72
CA LYS A 572 -51.52 -7.64 1.93
C LYS A 572 -50.49 -7.35 0.83
N ALA A 573 -50.71 -6.30 0.04
CA ALA A 573 -49.81 -5.89 -1.02
C ALA A 573 -48.42 -5.49 -0.47
N LEU A 574 -48.36 -4.72 0.61
CA LEU A 574 -47.09 -4.31 1.23
C LEU A 574 -46.30 -5.51 1.78
N CYS A 575 -46.96 -6.44 2.47
CA CYS A 575 -46.32 -7.66 2.93
C CYS A 575 -45.83 -8.54 1.77
N ASN A 576 -46.58 -8.64 0.67
CA ASN A 576 -46.15 -9.37 -0.53
C ASN A 576 -44.99 -8.67 -1.22
N LYS A 577 -45.00 -7.34 -1.30
CA LYS A 577 -43.90 -6.53 -1.81
C LYS A 577 -42.62 -6.78 -1.01
N ALA A 578 -42.72 -6.80 0.31
CA ALA A 578 -41.60 -7.15 1.19
C ALA A 578 -41.07 -8.57 0.93
N LYS A 579 -41.95 -9.55 0.72
CA LYS A 579 -41.56 -10.94 0.46
C LYS A 579 -40.96 -11.16 -0.93
N GLN A 580 -41.54 -10.56 -1.97
CA GLN A 580 -41.18 -10.81 -3.37
C GLN A 580 -40.12 -9.83 -3.88
N LYS A 581 -40.38 -8.53 -3.73
CA LYS A 581 -39.48 -7.47 -4.20
C LYS A 581 -38.38 -7.13 -3.19
N LYS A 582 -38.43 -7.71 -1.98
CA LYS A 582 -37.43 -7.53 -0.91
C LYS A 582 -37.16 -6.06 -0.56
N ASN A 583 -38.15 -5.19 -0.74
CA ASN A 583 -38.00 -3.76 -0.51
C ASN A 583 -39.32 -3.12 -0.02
N LEU A 584 -39.19 -2.16 0.89
CA LEU A 584 -40.26 -1.28 1.34
C LEU A 584 -39.69 0.13 1.55
N GLY A 585 -40.38 1.13 1.01
CA GLY A 585 -40.10 2.54 1.26
C GLY A 585 -40.40 2.96 2.70
N HIS A 586 -39.94 4.16 3.09
CA HIS A 586 -40.16 4.69 4.45
C HIS A 586 -41.65 4.73 4.81
N PHE A 587 -42.48 5.27 3.92
CA PHE A 587 -43.91 5.40 4.10
C PHE A 587 -44.65 4.06 4.21
N GLU A 588 -44.26 3.07 3.40
CA GLU A 588 -44.83 1.71 3.42
C GLU A 588 -44.52 1.00 4.74
N ARG A 589 -43.30 1.18 5.27
CA ARG A 589 -42.90 0.68 6.59
C ARG A 589 -43.70 1.35 7.69
N THR A 590 -43.93 2.66 7.59
CA THR A 590 -44.78 3.40 8.52
C THR A 590 -46.20 2.83 8.52
N ILE A 591 -46.79 2.56 7.35
CA ILE A 591 -48.12 1.93 7.27
C ILE A 591 -48.12 0.57 7.99
N LEU A 592 -47.15 -0.31 7.73
CA LEU A 592 -47.06 -1.61 8.41
C LEU A 592 -46.82 -1.48 9.92
N LEU A 593 -45.99 -0.52 10.34
CA LEU A 593 -45.71 -0.24 11.75
C LEU A 593 -46.98 0.19 12.50
N TYR A 594 -47.75 1.11 11.93
CA TYR A 594 -48.96 1.66 12.54
C TYR A 594 -50.22 0.81 12.29
N THR A 595 -50.09 -0.34 11.62
CA THR A 595 -51.15 -1.35 11.45
C THR A 595 -50.78 -2.63 12.19
N ILE A 596 -49.89 -3.45 11.63
CA ILE A 596 -49.45 -4.73 12.20
C ILE A 596 -48.81 -4.52 13.58
N GLY A 597 -47.99 -3.47 13.73
CA GLY A 597 -47.35 -3.17 15.01
C GLY A 597 -48.34 -2.82 16.13
N GLN A 598 -49.61 -2.59 15.84
CA GLN A 598 -50.65 -2.36 16.85
C GLN A 598 -51.28 -3.66 17.38
N LEU A 599 -50.92 -4.83 16.84
CA LEU A 599 -51.45 -6.13 17.29
C LEU A 599 -50.70 -6.71 18.51
N GLY A 600 -50.10 -5.86 19.33
CA GLY A 600 -49.28 -6.27 20.48
C GLY A 600 -48.04 -7.08 20.08
N LYS A 601 -47.54 -7.91 21.00
CA LYS A 601 -46.31 -8.70 20.82
C LYS A 601 -46.34 -9.62 19.58
N PRO A 602 -47.44 -10.34 19.26
CA PRO A 602 -47.52 -11.15 18.03
C PRO A 602 -47.39 -10.29 16.76
N GLY A 603 -47.98 -9.10 16.76
CA GLY A 603 -47.86 -8.12 15.68
C GLY A 603 -46.43 -7.62 15.51
N GLU A 604 -45.75 -7.26 16.60
CA GLU A 604 -44.36 -6.82 16.58
C GLU A 604 -43.42 -7.89 16.03
N GLU A 605 -43.57 -9.14 16.50
CA GLU A 605 -42.79 -10.28 16.01
C GLU A 605 -43.02 -10.52 14.52
N PHE A 606 -44.28 -10.46 14.07
CA PHE A 606 -44.61 -10.61 12.65
C PHE A 606 -44.08 -9.45 11.82
N LEU A 607 -44.13 -8.22 12.32
CA LEU A 607 -43.58 -7.04 11.67
C LEU A 607 -42.07 -7.19 11.47
N HIS A 608 -41.34 -7.67 12.49
CA HIS A 608 -39.92 -8.00 12.38
C HIS A 608 -39.68 -9.10 11.32
N LYS A 609 -40.50 -10.15 11.29
CA LYS A 609 -40.40 -11.23 10.28
C LYS A 609 -40.67 -10.76 8.85
N ILE A 610 -41.62 -9.85 8.64
CA ILE A 610 -41.93 -9.29 7.31
C ILE A 610 -40.85 -8.30 6.88
N ILE A 611 -40.50 -7.34 7.73
CA ILE A 611 -39.50 -6.32 7.36
C ILE A 611 -38.11 -6.96 7.21
N SER A 612 -37.80 -8.07 7.89
CA SER A 612 -36.55 -8.82 7.66
C SER A 612 -36.42 -9.43 6.26
N CYS A 613 -37.50 -9.47 5.47
CA CYS A 613 -37.40 -9.77 4.05
C CYS A 613 -36.86 -8.61 3.22
N CYS A 614 -36.77 -7.40 3.77
CA CYS A 614 -36.29 -6.22 3.08
C CYS A 614 -34.80 -5.96 3.32
N TYR A 615 -34.08 -5.51 2.30
CA TYR A 615 -32.62 -5.31 2.36
C TYR A 615 -32.17 -4.30 3.43
N ASN A 616 -33.01 -3.32 3.74
CA ASN A 616 -32.77 -2.24 4.70
C ASN A 616 -33.35 -2.54 6.10
N TYR A 617 -33.51 -3.81 6.46
CA TYR A 617 -33.95 -4.19 7.81
C TYR A 617 -32.86 -3.94 8.84
N ASN A 618 -33.23 -3.30 9.95
CA ASN A 618 -32.39 -3.16 11.13
C ASN A 618 -33.25 -3.45 12.36
N LYS A 619 -32.91 -4.51 13.09
CA LYS A 619 -33.71 -4.98 14.24
C LYS A 619 -33.83 -3.91 15.33
N GLU A 620 -32.73 -3.23 15.70
CA GLU A 620 -32.72 -2.21 16.74
C GLU A 620 -33.52 -0.97 16.35
N TYR A 621 -33.36 -0.50 15.11
CA TYR A 621 -34.13 0.62 14.60
C TYR A 621 -35.62 0.30 14.54
N THR A 622 -35.99 -0.87 13.99
CA THR A 622 -37.38 -1.32 13.98
C THR A 622 -37.94 -1.42 15.39
N GLN A 623 -37.18 -1.96 16.35
CA GLN A 623 -37.59 -2.02 17.76
C GLN A 623 -37.79 -0.62 18.35
N LYS A 624 -36.91 0.33 18.04
CA LYS A 624 -37.02 1.74 18.48
C LYS A 624 -38.25 2.42 17.90
N GLN A 625 -38.58 2.14 16.63
CA GLN A 625 -39.80 2.67 16.01
C GLN A 625 -41.06 2.05 16.61
N ILE A 626 -41.04 0.74 16.90
CA ILE A 626 -42.10 0.04 17.61
C ILE A 626 -42.32 0.64 19.00
N ALA A 627 -41.26 0.92 19.74
CA ALA A 627 -41.34 1.53 21.07
C ALA A 627 -41.86 2.98 21.04
N LYS A 628 -41.61 3.71 19.95
CA LYS A 628 -42.04 5.11 19.77
C LYS A 628 -43.40 5.26 19.07
N LYS A 629 -44.02 4.18 18.62
CA LYS A 629 -45.26 4.24 17.84
C LYS A 629 -46.36 4.88 18.68
N HIS A 630 -47.08 5.82 18.08
CA HIS A 630 -48.29 6.39 18.69
C HIS A 630 -49.33 5.28 18.94
N PRO A 631 -50.06 5.28 20.07
CA PRO A 631 -51.01 4.23 20.42
C PRO A 631 -52.22 4.14 19.47
N ALA A 632 -52.55 5.22 18.76
CA ALA A 632 -53.61 5.21 17.76
C ALA A 632 -53.12 4.58 16.43
N PRO A 633 -53.88 3.65 15.82
CA PRO A 633 -53.53 3.07 14.53
C PRO A 633 -53.69 4.08 13.39
N ILE A 634 -52.99 3.86 12.29
CA ILE A 634 -53.12 4.73 11.11
C ILE A 634 -54.51 4.59 10.47
N GLY A 635 -55.08 5.72 10.02
CA GLY A 635 -56.38 5.76 9.34
C GLY A 635 -56.28 5.52 7.83
N CYS A 636 -57.33 4.97 7.22
CA CYS A 636 -57.41 4.69 5.79
C CYS A 636 -57.22 5.94 4.92
N ARG A 637 -57.78 7.09 5.32
CA ARG A 637 -57.56 8.37 4.62
C ARG A 637 -56.09 8.77 4.64
N LYS A 638 -55.40 8.57 5.77
CA LYS A 638 -53.97 8.87 5.87
C LYS A 638 -53.11 7.90 5.04
N ILE A 639 -53.50 6.63 4.98
CA ILE A 639 -52.87 5.65 4.09
C ILE A 639 -53.03 6.09 2.63
N GLN A 640 -54.22 6.55 2.22
CA GLN A 640 -54.46 7.05 0.87
C GLN A 640 -53.59 8.26 0.53
N GLU A 641 -53.50 9.24 1.43
CA GLU A 641 -52.61 10.40 1.27
C GLU A 641 -51.15 10.00 1.13
N ILE A 642 -50.70 9.02 1.91
CA ILE A 642 -49.30 8.56 1.92
C ILE A 642 -48.95 7.72 0.68
N MET A 643 -49.88 6.86 0.24
CA MET A 643 -49.64 5.95 -0.89
C MET A 643 -49.82 6.64 -2.25
N GLY A 644 -50.65 7.70 -2.32
CA GLY A 644 -50.85 8.48 -3.55
C GLY A 644 -51.18 7.60 -4.76
N GLU A 645 -50.47 7.83 -5.86
CA GLU A 645 -50.61 7.06 -7.11
C GLU A 645 -50.32 5.57 -6.96
N SER A 646 -49.44 5.18 -6.03
CA SER A 646 -49.12 3.76 -5.77
C SER A 646 -50.31 2.96 -5.24
N LEU A 647 -51.37 3.63 -4.76
CA LEU A 647 -52.61 2.96 -4.39
C LEU A 647 -53.46 2.56 -5.60
N GLN A 648 -53.28 3.19 -6.76
CA GLN A 648 -54.06 2.85 -7.97
C GLN A 648 -53.77 1.42 -8.46
N GLU A 649 -52.56 0.91 -8.19
CA GLU A 649 -52.15 -0.47 -8.46
C GLU A 649 -52.77 -1.48 -7.47
N ILE A 650 -53.44 -1.02 -6.41
CA ILE A 650 -54.00 -1.84 -5.34
C ILE A 650 -55.50 -1.59 -5.25
N GLU A 651 -56.32 -2.60 -5.55
CA GLU A 651 -57.77 -2.50 -5.41
C GLU A 651 -58.21 -2.39 -3.93
N CYS A 652 -58.21 -1.18 -3.37
CA CYS A 652 -58.64 -0.89 -2.01
C CYS A 652 -60.09 -0.40 -1.96
N ARG A 653 -61.05 -1.28 -1.66
CA ARG A 653 -62.51 -0.98 -1.63
C ARG A 653 -63.16 -1.12 -0.25
N CYS A 654 -62.36 -1.06 0.82
CA CYS A 654 -62.87 -1.23 2.18
C CYS A 654 -63.89 -0.12 2.54
N SER A 655 -65.05 -0.51 3.07
CA SER A 655 -66.06 0.41 3.60
C SER A 655 -66.41 0.02 5.02
N PHE A 656 -66.34 0.98 5.95
CA PHE A 656 -66.59 0.75 7.37
C PHE A 656 -67.70 1.66 7.88
N LYS A 657 -68.58 1.12 8.73
CA LYS A 657 -69.52 1.92 9.51
C LYS A 657 -68.78 2.50 10.71
N THR A 658 -68.39 3.77 10.63
CA THR A 658 -67.70 4.46 11.74
C THR A 658 -68.69 5.27 12.58
N PRO A 659 -68.84 5.00 13.89
CA PRO A 659 -69.70 5.82 14.76
C PRO A 659 -69.09 7.21 15.02
N HIS A 660 -69.92 8.14 15.52
CA HIS A 660 -69.54 9.54 15.73
C HIS A 660 -68.24 9.69 16.54
N GLY A 661 -67.22 10.26 15.88
CA GLY A 661 -65.89 10.53 16.44
C GLY A 661 -64.80 9.50 16.07
N GLY A 662 -65.14 8.40 15.40
CA GLY A 662 -64.17 7.40 14.89
C GLY A 662 -63.69 7.67 13.46
N TYR A 663 -62.66 6.93 13.02
CA TYR A 663 -62.16 6.96 11.64
C TYR A 663 -61.90 5.54 11.12
N ALA A 664 -62.00 5.37 9.79
CA ALA A 664 -61.72 4.10 9.13
C ALA A 664 -60.23 3.73 9.28
N SER A 665 -59.94 2.48 9.64
CA SER A 665 -58.57 1.96 9.78
C SER A 665 -58.53 0.47 9.40
N PRO A 666 -57.41 -0.06 8.87
CA PRO A 666 -57.25 -1.50 8.65
C PRO A 666 -57.50 -2.34 9.91
N MET A 667 -57.29 -1.77 11.09
CA MET A 667 -57.55 -2.44 12.38
C MET A 667 -59.01 -2.81 12.61
N LEU A 668 -59.96 -2.17 11.92
CA LEU A 668 -61.39 -2.53 12.00
C LEU A 668 -61.70 -3.90 11.40
N HIS A 669 -60.83 -4.45 10.54
CA HIS A 669 -60.95 -5.85 10.09
C HIS A 669 -60.63 -6.86 11.20
N VAL A 670 -59.86 -6.44 12.21
CA VAL A 670 -59.50 -7.28 13.36
C VAL A 670 -60.46 -7.01 14.53
N TYR A 671 -60.81 -5.74 14.76
CA TYR A 671 -61.63 -5.28 15.87
C TYR A 671 -62.79 -4.40 15.39
N PRO A 672 -63.87 -4.97 14.84
CA PRO A 672 -64.97 -4.21 14.25
C PRO A 672 -65.72 -3.31 15.25
N ASP A 673 -65.74 -3.67 16.54
CA ASP A 673 -66.45 -2.93 17.61
C ASP A 673 -65.60 -1.86 18.33
N ALA A 674 -64.42 -1.53 17.80
CA ALA A 674 -63.52 -0.54 18.39
C ALA A 674 -63.92 0.88 17.98
N THR A 675 -64.94 1.45 18.65
CA THR A 675 -65.74 2.54 18.10
C THR A 675 -65.39 3.98 18.51
N LYS A 676 -64.56 4.24 19.53
CA LYS A 676 -64.24 5.64 19.94
C LYS A 676 -62.82 5.92 20.41
N ASN A 677 -62.00 4.89 20.62
CA ASN A 677 -60.62 5.03 21.05
C ASN A 677 -59.85 3.75 20.68
N LEU A 678 -59.54 3.56 19.39
CA LEU A 678 -58.78 2.38 18.96
C LEU A 678 -57.50 2.22 19.79
N GLY A 679 -56.81 3.32 20.14
CA GLY A 679 -55.60 3.24 20.96
C GLY A 679 -55.77 2.75 22.41
N ARG A 680 -56.90 3.02 23.09
CA ARG A 680 -57.14 2.54 24.47
C ARG A 680 -57.75 1.14 24.54
N LYS A 681 -58.53 0.70 23.54
CA LYS A 681 -59.10 -0.67 23.51
C LYS A 681 -58.07 -1.73 23.10
N ILE A 682 -57.18 -1.42 22.15
CA ILE A 682 -56.08 -2.32 21.72
C ILE A 682 -55.12 -2.65 22.88
N LEU A 683 -54.86 -1.68 23.78
CA LEU A 683 -54.06 -1.87 24.99
C LEU A 683 -54.76 -2.73 26.07
N ARG A 684 -56.10 -2.78 26.10
CA ARG A 684 -56.85 -3.61 27.06
C ARG A 684 -57.01 -5.06 26.60
N SER A 685 -57.05 -5.33 25.29
CA SER A 685 -57.15 -6.70 24.76
C SER A 685 -55.80 -7.43 24.70
N SER A 686 -54.69 -6.74 24.89
CA SER A 686 -53.33 -7.31 24.93
C SER A 686 -52.83 -7.59 26.36
N LEU A 687 -53.66 -7.34 27.37
CA LEU A 687 -53.43 -7.59 28.80
C LEU A 687 -54.31 -8.72 29.37
N VAL A 688 -55.02 -9.47 28.51
CA VAL A 688 -55.78 -10.67 28.87
C VAL A 688 -55.13 -11.90 28.25
#